data_AF-A0A316P3K4-F1
#
_entry.id   AF-A0A316P3K4-F1
#
_cell.length_a   1.000
_cell.length_b   1.000
_cell.length_c   1.000
_cell.angle_alpha   90.00
_cell.angle_beta   90.00
_cell.angle_gamma   90.00
#
_symmetry.space_group_name_H-M   'P 1'
#
loop_
_entity.id
_entity.type
_entity.pdbx_description
1 polymer ?
#
loop_
_entity_poly.entity_id
_entity_poly.type
_entity_poly.pdbx_seq_one_letter_code
_entity_poly.pdbx_strand_id
1 'polypeptide(L)'
;PNYSVHDQEHSRTIIESIEMLLGRWRIERFGIGNAWLLLNAAYGHDIGMVIQHQEALELWRDDREFQKYLDNICNNPESDMQEALQYCRQLHNVLHNKEKLDGIDESENVFQIYELTNDWPVVVKKNVMMITADYIRCHHEERSKKFFENLSKTIGIEVAENRLYNLLGKVVYSHGKDLDYIFSELPKETIGFGTERIHPQFIALLLRIGDLLDLDNNRFDSMLLQHFGALPKTSMKHLQKHLSISHFLVTERKIQAKAYTTDYEVCKIMDQWFQYIREDIGNITSNWNRVAPKEMEGCTFNYCNLEIYLNGEKYESFGKARFEVDNKRFMSVLIGDKLYEEQLVFLREYIQNAMDATKLMLWLKWKQEENMHVFTADENGHVDETLSSLDYVNLKDYAIKVGVELVQEDEYAVSDVGKKSCSEVLRVHIIDSGVGMDEECLKALAVIGTGWSGRKKYFEEIGRMPIWMQPTGSFGIGIQSGFMMTNRIRIITRGMNEKHGLDIQLYSPRQLGKINYVFLSDNRVGTELILDVDWADFLSKLQESGHYESILNTGNGVFDYDGILRDIKKCLTRYIGEVIPNSFIPVRVAIISKKLSKSESGEVVDSYVQQFLDKDSGTILRDTGSNIDYILKNDMSEACFWMRDEQVFVQMENDAELFSDQMISDKFCYKGVLVRNKTIKNRKEDNLISRYIPVSMDIMGMNASDCLLISRSHFTEKMNGRFEELAWKCFKLYVEIVAKHIKKLGLKNQLSDVVKNSRSPYLLLMGVLYFGKNSDVAYICEQNVWADTTYFMQHLKKDTKKYKLEDSVHVTFNDVYEWFSSEDKMIVWKVNRTDLQSKAEKILDIVSIMNEEASEEVEKTSKYGLNIREKTENYLKKTVKTKADPNYIITDPILVNILEEFIEKKSVNRELFKIQSIDQEDMVLSVYDPGYNLKKEQNTDTEEQNDLREILLMAIKQEKYYIVVGKEYDRKFSELYVRKAPLNNDLTEEYLENHKVILFPFNVDIYGVMKKWFIKINIPDIDTENNGIEREQNFWDYVLNNPAWERAVQWTMRHGVNKKSFQQRGAITQQYKELCKEFLKAYIDCCK
;
A
#
# COMPACT_ATOMS: atom_id res chain seq x y z
N PRO A 1 42.06 7.89 24.84
CA PRO A 1 41.80 6.83 23.83
C PRO A 1 42.42 7.21 22.49
N ASN A 2 43.68 6.82 22.40
CA ASN A 2 44.52 6.72 21.22
C ASN A 2 45.14 8.03 20.68
N TYR A 3 44.42 8.97 20.08
CA TYR A 3 45.08 10.09 19.37
C TYR A 3 45.15 11.43 20.14
N SER A 4 44.33 11.62 21.17
CA SER A 4 44.34 12.79 22.06
C SER A 4 44.81 12.40 23.46
N VAL A 5 45.57 13.29 24.09
CA VAL A 5 46.04 13.11 25.47
C VAL A 5 44.92 13.54 26.43
N HIS A 6 44.58 12.67 27.40
CA HIS A 6 43.58 12.90 28.44
C HIS A 6 44.20 12.65 29.82
N ASP A 7 45.38 13.23 30.04
CA ASP A 7 46.15 13.07 31.27
C ASP A 7 45.94 14.27 32.22
N GLN A 8 46.82 14.39 33.20
CA GLN A 8 46.75 15.45 34.21
C GLN A 8 46.78 16.87 33.60
N GLU A 9 47.44 17.06 32.46
CA GLU A 9 47.54 18.37 31.82
C GLU A 9 46.21 18.80 31.21
N HIS A 10 45.43 17.88 30.63
CA HIS A 10 44.06 18.15 30.15
C HIS A 10 43.17 18.70 31.28
N SER A 11 43.16 18.01 32.42
CA SER A 11 42.39 18.45 33.59
C SER A 11 42.89 19.80 34.13
N ARG A 12 44.19 20.10 34.04
CA ARG A 12 44.74 21.41 34.42
C ARG A 12 44.21 22.52 33.50
N THR A 13 44.22 22.32 32.18
CA THR A 13 43.71 23.31 31.22
C THR A 13 42.21 23.61 31.43
N ILE A 14 41.42 22.60 31.77
CA ILE A 14 40.00 22.79 32.16
C ILE A 14 39.90 23.71 33.38
N ILE A 15 40.68 23.44 34.42
CA ILE A 15 40.67 24.22 35.66
C ILE A 15 41.14 25.67 35.40
N GLU A 16 42.19 25.86 34.61
CA GLU A 16 42.71 27.18 34.23
C GLU A 16 41.66 27.96 33.41
N SER A 17 40.95 27.29 32.50
CA SER A 17 39.86 27.90 31.73
C SER A 17 38.71 28.36 32.61
N ILE A 18 38.35 27.56 33.62
CA ILE A 18 37.33 27.92 34.62
C ILE A 18 37.84 29.07 35.52
N GLU A 19 39.13 29.06 35.90
CA GLU A 19 39.75 30.16 36.66
C GLU A 19 39.69 31.48 35.87
N MET A 20 40.03 31.46 34.57
CA MET A 20 39.94 32.62 33.69
C MET A 20 38.49 33.13 33.54
N LEU A 21 37.52 32.22 33.47
CA LEU A 21 36.09 32.53 33.36
C LEU A 21 35.53 33.15 34.65
N LEU A 22 35.93 32.65 35.81
CA LEU A 22 35.45 33.12 37.11
C LEU A 22 36.17 34.39 37.57
N GLY A 23 37.46 34.51 37.28
CA GLY A 23 38.35 35.56 37.75
C GLY A 23 38.83 35.32 39.19
N ARG A 24 40.02 35.84 39.52
CA ARG A 24 40.68 35.63 40.83
C ARG A 24 39.78 35.93 42.03
N TRP A 25 39.03 37.02 41.95
CA TRP A 25 38.15 37.46 43.04
C TRP A 25 37.01 36.47 43.36
N ARG A 26 36.46 35.77 42.36
CA ARG A 26 35.44 34.71 42.61
C ARG A 26 36.09 33.42 43.11
N ILE A 27 37.28 33.11 42.64
CA ILE A 27 38.05 31.94 43.07
C ILE A 27 38.45 32.05 44.54
N GLU A 28 38.84 33.24 45.01
CA GLU A 28 39.13 33.49 46.43
C GLU A 28 37.90 33.29 47.34
N ARG A 29 36.69 33.36 46.78
CA ARG A 29 35.41 33.12 47.46
C ARG A 29 34.83 31.73 47.19
N PHE A 30 35.59 30.88 46.50
CA PHE A 30 35.20 29.51 46.19
C PHE A 30 35.32 28.66 47.46
N GLY A 31 34.19 28.28 48.07
CA GLY A 31 34.19 27.45 49.28
C GLY A 31 34.93 26.13 49.08
N ILE A 32 35.53 25.58 50.13
CA ILE A 32 36.40 24.39 50.08
C ILE A 32 35.64 23.19 49.50
N GLY A 33 34.37 23.01 49.88
CA GLY A 33 33.55 21.93 49.33
C GLY A 33 33.28 22.06 47.82
N ASN A 34 33.10 23.28 47.30
CA ASN A 34 32.96 23.51 45.87
C ASN A 34 34.29 23.27 45.14
N ALA A 35 35.41 23.72 45.73
CA ALA A 35 36.75 23.48 45.19
C ALA A 35 37.05 21.98 45.09
N TRP A 36 36.76 21.24 46.16
CA TRP A 36 36.90 19.78 46.18
C TRP A 36 36.07 19.13 45.07
N LEU A 37 34.79 19.49 44.95
CA LEU A 37 33.92 18.88 43.94
C LEU A 37 34.38 19.20 42.52
N LEU A 38 34.75 20.45 42.23
CA LEU A 38 35.23 20.87 40.91
C LEU A 38 36.54 20.18 40.53
N LEU A 39 37.53 20.18 41.43
CA LEU A 39 38.84 19.57 41.16
C LEU A 39 38.69 18.07 40.92
N ASN A 40 37.95 17.36 41.77
CA ASN A 40 37.73 15.92 41.59
C ASN A 40 36.91 15.64 40.32
N ALA A 41 35.97 16.52 39.94
CA ALA A 41 35.23 16.36 38.70
C ALA A 41 36.12 16.58 37.47
N ALA A 42 36.97 17.61 37.47
CA ALA A 42 37.90 17.88 36.37
C ALA A 42 38.92 16.74 36.17
N TYR A 43 39.49 16.19 37.24
CA TYR A 43 40.40 15.03 37.17
C TYR A 43 39.67 13.70 36.94
N GLY A 44 38.39 13.63 37.27
CA GLY A 44 37.59 12.41 37.22
C GLY A 44 36.75 12.23 35.96
N HIS A 45 36.46 13.29 35.20
CA HIS A 45 35.42 13.23 34.17
C HIS A 45 35.74 12.23 33.04
N ASP A 46 37.01 12.13 32.69
CA ASP A 46 37.53 11.25 31.63
C ASP A 46 38.03 9.89 32.15
N ILE A 47 37.90 9.56 33.44
CA ILE A 47 38.44 8.30 33.98
C ILE A 47 37.81 7.05 33.33
N GLY A 48 36.57 7.18 32.86
CA GLY A 48 35.86 6.18 32.07
C GLY A 48 36.53 5.84 30.74
N MET A 49 37.49 6.63 30.27
CA MET A 49 38.27 6.32 29.07
C MET A 49 39.28 5.19 29.26
N VAL A 50 39.59 4.83 30.50
CA VAL A 50 40.49 3.71 30.83
C VAL A 50 39.75 2.39 30.63
N ILE A 51 40.35 1.50 29.86
CA ILE A 51 39.84 0.14 29.60
C ILE A 51 40.84 -0.90 30.10
N GLN A 52 40.35 -1.91 30.81
CA GLN A 52 41.19 -3.02 31.25
C GLN A 52 41.32 -4.07 30.13
N HIS A 53 42.41 -4.82 30.10
CA HIS A 53 42.60 -5.87 29.10
C HIS A 53 41.47 -6.93 29.14
N GLN A 54 41.09 -7.36 30.34
CA GLN A 54 40.02 -8.34 30.52
C GLN A 54 38.67 -7.80 30.04
N GLU A 55 38.39 -6.53 30.30
CA GLU A 55 37.18 -5.83 29.84
C GLU A 55 37.15 -5.78 28.30
N ALA A 56 38.26 -5.46 27.64
CA ALA A 56 38.35 -5.49 26.19
C ALA A 56 38.10 -6.89 25.62
N LEU A 57 38.58 -7.95 26.27
CA LEU A 57 38.31 -9.33 25.86
C LEU A 57 36.82 -9.68 25.99
N GLU A 58 36.19 -9.30 27.08
CA GLU A 58 34.74 -9.55 27.32
C GLU A 58 33.88 -8.82 26.31
N LEU A 59 34.23 -7.56 26.02
CA LEU A 59 33.57 -6.71 25.04
C LEU A 59 33.56 -7.36 23.64
N TRP A 60 34.71 -7.85 23.17
CA TRP A 60 34.81 -8.51 21.86
C TRP A 60 34.25 -9.94 21.84
N ARG A 61 34.08 -10.59 22.99
CA ARG A 61 33.60 -11.98 23.06
C ARG A 61 32.08 -12.06 22.97
N ASP A 62 31.37 -11.44 23.93
CA ASP A 62 29.93 -11.71 24.13
C ASP A 62 29.10 -10.45 24.49
N ASP A 63 29.67 -9.24 24.42
CA ASP A 63 28.93 -8.02 24.77
C ASP A 63 27.90 -7.63 23.69
N ARG A 64 26.62 -7.73 24.04
CA ARG A 64 25.50 -7.51 23.11
C ARG A 64 25.40 -6.06 22.62
N GLU A 65 25.71 -5.09 23.48
CA GLU A 65 25.62 -3.67 23.11
C GLU A 65 26.77 -3.28 22.18
N PHE A 66 27.96 -3.86 22.41
CA PHE A 66 29.09 -3.72 21.50
C PHE A 66 28.82 -4.37 20.14
N GLN A 67 28.25 -5.59 20.09
CA GLN A 67 27.88 -6.22 18.80
C GLN A 67 26.88 -5.38 18.01
N LYS A 68 25.85 -4.83 18.66
CA LYS A 68 24.91 -3.89 18.02
C LYS A 68 25.63 -2.65 17.47
N TYR A 69 26.60 -2.12 18.20
CA TYR A 69 27.41 -1.01 17.74
C TYR A 69 28.22 -1.39 16.47
N LEU A 70 28.80 -2.59 16.41
CA LEU A 70 29.47 -3.08 15.20
C LEU A 70 28.50 -3.19 14.02
N ASP A 71 27.29 -3.71 14.23
CA ASP A 71 26.29 -3.81 13.16
C ASP A 71 25.82 -2.44 12.65
N ASN A 72 25.68 -1.46 13.54
CA ASN A 72 25.39 -0.08 13.16
C ASN A 72 26.50 0.52 12.28
N ILE A 73 27.77 0.21 12.56
CA ILE A 73 28.89 0.64 11.70
C ILE A 73 28.77 0.01 10.31
N CYS A 74 28.40 -1.27 10.21
CA CYS A 74 28.23 -1.93 8.93
C CYS A 74 27.14 -1.29 8.06
N ASN A 75 26.02 -0.94 8.68
CA ASN A 75 24.86 -0.35 8.00
C ASN A 75 24.99 1.16 7.74
N ASN A 76 26.11 1.78 8.13
CA ASN A 76 26.36 3.21 7.95
C ASN A 76 27.59 3.44 7.05
N PRO A 77 27.38 3.69 5.73
CA PRO A 77 28.47 3.98 4.79
C PRO A 77 29.27 5.25 5.12
N GLU A 78 28.72 6.14 5.95
CA GLU A 78 29.39 7.36 6.38
C GLU A 78 30.22 7.17 7.66
N SER A 79 30.20 5.97 8.26
CA SER A 79 30.95 5.69 9.49
C SER A 79 32.45 5.58 9.23
N ASP A 80 33.22 6.36 9.98
CA ASP A 80 34.68 6.35 10.01
C ASP A 80 35.29 4.99 10.38
N MET A 81 34.54 4.14 11.09
CA MET A 81 35.01 2.83 11.55
C MET A 81 34.66 1.70 10.57
N GLN A 82 33.93 2.00 9.49
CA GLN A 82 33.46 0.98 8.54
C GLN A 82 34.61 0.24 7.87
N GLU A 83 35.61 0.96 7.36
CA GLU A 83 36.79 0.37 6.73
C GLU A 83 37.56 -0.53 7.72
N ALA A 84 37.72 -0.09 8.96
CA ALA A 84 38.42 -0.84 10.02
C ALA A 84 37.66 -2.13 10.39
N LEU A 85 36.34 -2.06 10.51
CA LEU A 85 35.50 -3.20 10.85
C LEU A 85 35.41 -4.21 9.69
N GLN A 86 35.27 -3.73 8.45
CA GLN A 86 35.30 -4.57 7.25
C GLN A 86 36.60 -5.37 7.17
N TYR A 87 37.75 -4.74 7.43
CA TYR A 87 39.04 -5.43 7.48
C TYR A 87 39.05 -6.55 8.53
N CYS A 88 38.56 -6.28 9.74
CA CYS A 88 38.49 -7.28 10.82
C CYS A 88 37.57 -8.46 10.47
N ARG A 89 36.40 -8.20 9.87
CA ARG A 89 35.45 -9.26 9.44
C ARG A 89 36.02 -10.11 8.29
N GLN A 90 36.71 -9.50 7.33
CA GLN A 90 37.35 -10.23 6.25
C GLN A 90 38.47 -11.13 6.75
N LEU A 91 39.33 -10.62 7.64
CA LEU A 91 40.36 -11.43 8.28
C LEU A 91 39.74 -12.59 9.08
N HIS A 92 38.64 -12.35 9.79
CA HIS A 92 37.89 -13.43 10.48
C HIS A 92 37.43 -14.52 9.49
N ASN A 93 36.85 -14.14 8.35
CA ASN A 93 36.40 -15.10 7.33
C ASN A 93 37.56 -15.93 6.76
N VAL A 94 38.71 -15.28 6.49
CA VAL A 94 39.94 -15.96 6.05
C VAL A 94 40.44 -16.95 7.12
N LEU A 95 40.50 -16.54 8.38
CA LEU A 95 40.96 -17.40 9.49
C LEU A 95 40.03 -18.58 9.77
N HIS A 96 38.74 -18.46 9.44
CA HIS A 96 37.72 -19.49 9.68
C HIS A 96 37.32 -20.28 8.43
N ASN A 97 38.03 -20.14 7.31
CA ASN A 97 37.75 -20.82 6.04
C ASN A 97 36.27 -20.70 5.59
N LYS A 98 35.65 -19.53 5.79
CA LYS A 98 34.27 -19.27 5.34
C LYS A 98 34.28 -18.75 3.89
N GLU A 99 33.54 -19.39 2.99
CA GLU A 99 33.43 -18.99 1.57
C GLU A 99 32.55 -17.73 1.35
N LYS A 100 31.66 -17.40 2.30
CA LYS A 100 30.72 -16.28 2.20
C LYS A 100 31.01 -15.18 3.22
N LEU A 101 30.78 -13.93 2.79
CA LEU A 101 30.87 -12.73 3.61
C LEU A 101 29.61 -12.64 4.51
N ASP A 102 29.70 -13.08 5.76
CA ASP A 102 28.66 -12.77 6.75
C ASP A 102 28.63 -11.23 6.97
N GLY A 103 27.52 -10.59 6.59
CA GLY A 103 27.21 -9.19 6.93
C GLY A 103 27.83 -8.11 6.05
N ILE A 104 28.03 -8.35 4.75
CA ILE A 104 28.41 -7.33 3.76
C ILE A 104 27.50 -7.47 2.53
N ASP A 105 26.62 -6.50 2.30
CA ASP A 105 25.73 -6.47 1.12
C ASP A 105 26.52 -6.26 -0.18
N GLU A 106 26.09 -6.94 -1.26
CA GLU A 106 26.74 -6.98 -2.59
C GLU A 106 26.72 -5.65 -3.38
N SER A 107 26.45 -4.52 -2.74
CA SER A 107 26.38 -3.21 -3.39
C SER A 107 27.76 -2.56 -3.54
N GLU A 108 28.47 -2.91 -4.62
CA GLU A 108 29.56 -2.19 -5.35
C GLU A 108 30.70 -1.42 -4.60
N ASN A 109 30.79 -1.43 -3.27
CA ASN A 109 31.89 -0.78 -2.52
C ASN A 109 32.49 -1.73 -1.48
N VAL A 110 32.81 -2.96 -1.89
CA VAL A 110 33.47 -3.93 -1.01
C VAL A 110 34.98 -3.77 -1.17
N PHE A 111 35.62 -3.18 -0.16
CA PHE A 111 37.07 -3.19 -0.01
C PHE A 111 37.52 -4.65 0.15
N GLN A 112 38.03 -5.33 -0.90
CA GLN A 112 38.51 -6.71 -0.77
C GLN A 112 39.97 -6.72 -0.30
N ILE A 113 40.29 -7.48 0.76
CA ILE A 113 41.68 -7.86 1.03
C ILE A 113 42.11 -8.85 -0.07
N TYR A 114 42.71 -8.35 -1.14
CA TYR A 114 43.21 -9.16 -2.26
C TYR A 114 44.45 -9.99 -1.87
N GLU A 115 45.22 -9.55 -0.87
CA GLU A 115 46.43 -10.22 -0.39
C GLU A 115 46.63 -9.92 1.10
N LEU A 116 46.83 -10.97 1.92
CA LEU A 116 47.17 -10.81 3.34
C LEU A 116 48.67 -10.53 3.47
N THR A 117 49.05 -9.26 3.47
CA THR A 117 50.45 -8.82 3.61
C THR A 117 51.01 -9.16 5.01
N ASN A 118 52.34 -9.32 5.13
CA ASN A 118 53.00 -9.71 6.39
C ASN A 118 52.80 -8.71 7.55
N ASP A 119 52.31 -7.50 7.27
CA ASP A 119 52.00 -6.44 8.24
C ASP A 119 50.55 -6.51 8.79
N TRP A 120 49.73 -7.47 8.35
CA TRP A 120 48.36 -7.66 8.85
C TRP A 120 48.22 -7.66 10.39
N PRO A 121 49.17 -8.19 11.21
CA PRO A 121 49.04 -8.15 12.65
C PRO A 121 49.06 -6.72 13.20
N VAL A 122 49.78 -5.81 12.54
CA VAL A 122 49.85 -4.39 12.90
C VAL A 122 48.54 -3.71 12.52
N VAL A 123 48.01 -3.99 11.32
CA VAL A 123 46.76 -3.42 10.82
C VAL A 123 45.56 -3.85 11.65
N VAL A 124 45.41 -5.16 11.93
CA VAL A 124 44.30 -5.66 12.74
C VAL A 124 44.36 -5.12 14.17
N LYS A 125 45.56 -5.08 14.78
CA LYS A 125 45.74 -4.52 16.13
C LYS A 125 45.26 -3.07 16.17
N LYS A 126 45.67 -2.27 15.19
CA LYS A 126 45.23 -0.87 15.05
C LYS A 126 43.70 -0.77 14.92
N ASN A 127 43.10 -1.53 14.02
CA ASN A 127 41.66 -1.47 13.76
C ASN A 127 40.84 -1.87 14.98
N VAL A 128 41.20 -2.97 15.65
CA VAL A 128 40.58 -3.40 16.91
C VAL A 128 40.70 -2.32 17.98
N MET A 129 41.89 -1.72 18.13
CA MET A 129 42.10 -0.62 19.08
C MET A 129 41.24 0.61 18.76
N MET A 130 41.06 0.95 17.48
CA MET A 130 40.27 2.10 17.04
C MET A 130 38.77 1.91 17.30
N ILE A 131 38.23 0.76 16.89
CA ILE A 131 36.82 0.40 17.10
C ILE A 131 36.49 0.37 18.61
N THR A 132 37.38 -0.25 19.40
CA THR A 132 37.21 -0.31 20.86
C THR A 132 37.24 1.09 21.49
N ALA A 133 38.18 1.93 21.07
CA ALA A 133 38.34 3.28 21.61
C ALA A 133 37.17 4.20 21.26
N ASP A 134 36.61 4.06 20.06
CA ASP A 134 35.42 4.80 19.64
C ASP A 134 34.20 4.42 20.48
N TYR A 135 33.96 3.12 20.67
CA TYR A 135 32.91 2.64 21.55
C TYR A 135 33.08 3.09 23.01
N ILE A 136 34.30 3.01 23.56
CA ILE A 136 34.58 3.49 24.94
C ILE A 136 34.31 4.99 25.05
N ARG A 137 34.74 5.79 24.07
CA ARG A 137 34.52 7.24 24.06
C ARG A 137 33.02 7.57 24.06
N CYS A 138 32.18 6.84 23.33
CA CYS A 138 30.73 7.05 23.34
C CYS A 138 30.06 6.76 24.70
N HIS A 139 30.71 6.01 25.59
CA HIS A 139 30.15 5.58 26.87
C HIS A 139 30.97 6.06 28.08
N HIS A 140 31.96 6.94 27.86
CA HIS A 140 32.93 7.29 28.88
C HIS A 140 32.29 8.02 30.06
N GLU A 141 31.29 8.90 29.85
CA GLU A 141 30.65 9.59 30.96
C GLU A 141 29.90 8.62 31.91
N GLU A 142 29.28 7.57 31.36
CA GLU A 142 28.60 6.53 32.14
C GLU A 142 29.60 5.67 32.91
N ARG A 143 30.73 5.35 32.26
CA ARG A 143 31.83 4.60 32.88
C ARG A 143 32.45 5.39 34.03
N SER A 144 32.69 6.69 33.84
CA SER A 144 33.20 7.58 34.88
C SER A 144 32.24 7.66 36.08
N LYS A 145 30.94 7.76 35.83
CA LYS A 145 29.92 7.69 36.89
C LYS A 145 29.99 6.39 37.69
N LYS A 146 29.98 5.25 36.99
CA LYS A 146 30.05 3.91 37.61
C LYS A 146 31.32 3.72 38.42
N PHE A 147 32.43 4.32 38.00
CA PHE A 147 33.68 4.30 38.75
C PHE A 147 33.52 4.95 40.13
N PHE A 148 32.93 6.15 40.19
CA PHE A 148 32.72 6.88 41.45
C PHE A 148 31.63 6.26 42.32
N GLU A 149 30.58 5.68 41.73
CA GLU A 149 29.55 4.94 42.48
C GLU A 149 30.11 3.67 43.17
N ASN A 150 31.13 3.06 42.57
CA ASN A 150 31.78 1.85 43.10
C ASN A 150 33.14 2.14 43.75
N LEU A 151 33.48 3.41 44.02
CA LEU A 151 34.82 3.83 44.41
C LEU A 151 35.40 3.02 45.58
N SER A 152 34.61 2.79 46.64
CA SER A 152 35.03 2.01 47.81
C SER A 152 35.46 0.58 47.42
N LYS A 153 34.74 -0.06 46.49
CA LYS A 153 35.05 -1.39 45.97
C LYS A 153 36.25 -1.36 45.02
N THR A 154 36.35 -0.32 44.19
CA THR A 154 37.41 -0.16 43.20
C THR A 154 38.78 0.11 43.83
N ILE A 155 38.84 0.91 44.89
CA ILE A 155 40.08 1.26 45.60
C ILE A 155 40.35 0.29 46.77
N GLY A 156 39.34 -0.47 47.22
CA GLY A 156 39.48 -1.45 48.31
C GLY A 156 39.58 -0.83 49.70
N ILE A 157 39.05 0.39 49.89
CA ILE A 157 39.07 1.15 51.15
C ILE A 157 37.65 1.65 51.42
N GLU A 158 37.17 1.51 52.66
CA GLU A 158 35.90 2.14 53.06
C GLU A 158 36.02 3.66 53.04
N VAL A 159 35.30 4.30 52.13
CA VAL A 159 35.28 5.76 52.02
C VAL A 159 34.17 6.33 52.89
N ALA A 160 34.54 7.07 53.94
CA ALA A 160 33.61 7.61 54.95
C ALA A 160 32.50 8.52 54.40
N GLU A 161 32.68 9.09 53.20
CA GLU A 161 31.77 10.04 52.57
C GLU A 161 31.19 9.57 51.22
N ASN A 162 30.80 8.29 51.12
CA ASN A 162 30.20 7.73 49.89
C ASN A 162 29.10 8.59 49.24
N ARG A 163 28.33 9.36 50.03
CA ARG A 163 27.33 10.31 49.50
C ARG A 163 27.94 11.37 48.56
N LEU A 164 29.10 11.94 48.92
CA LEU A 164 29.73 13.00 48.12
C LEU A 164 30.40 12.44 46.86
N TYR A 165 30.94 11.22 46.91
CA TYR A 165 31.47 10.55 45.72
C TYR A 165 30.38 10.10 44.76
N ASN A 166 29.23 9.65 45.25
CA ASN A 166 28.06 9.39 44.39
C ASN A 166 27.57 10.68 43.71
N LEU A 167 27.56 11.79 44.44
CA LEU A 167 27.24 13.11 43.89
C LEU A 167 28.26 13.56 42.84
N LEU A 168 29.56 13.37 43.11
CA LEU A 168 30.64 13.60 42.15
C LEU A 168 30.43 12.78 40.87
N GLY A 169 30.08 11.49 40.99
CA GLY A 169 29.77 10.63 39.85
C GLY A 169 28.62 11.19 39.00
N LYS A 170 27.57 11.74 39.63
CA LYS A 170 26.49 12.42 38.90
C LYS A 170 26.95 13.71 38.21
N VAL A 171 27.78 14.53 38.88
CA VAL A 171 28.31 15.78 38.33
C VAL A 171 29.21 15.50 37.12
N VAL A 172 30.08 14.50 37.23
CA VAL A 172 30.89 14.01 36.12
C VAL A 172 29.97 13.54 34.98
N TYR A 173 28.98 12.71 35.26
CA TYR A 173 28.05 12.23 34.22
C TYR A 173 27.33 13.35 33.47
N SER A 174 26.99 14.44 34.16
CA SER A 174 26.28 15.59 33.58
C SER A 174 27.06 16.33 32.48
N HIS A 175 28.38 16.13 32.35
CA HIS A 175 29.15 16.84 31.32
C HIS A 175 28.74 16.45 29.90
N GLY A 176 28.24 15.21 29.70
CA GLY A 176 27.70 14.72 28.42
C GLY A 176 26.18 14.82 28.26
N LYS A 177 25.44 15.44 29.20
CA LYS A 177 23.95 15.46 29.20
C LYS A 177 23.36 16.82 28.81
N ASP A 178 22.04 16.99 28.84
CA ASP A 178 21.41 18.29 28.62
C ASP A 178 21.17 19.05 29.95
N LEU A 179 20.69 20.28 29.84
CA LEU A 179 20.35 21.11 31.00
C LEU A 179 19.22 20.51 31.85
N ASP A 180 18.26 19.83 31.22
CA ASP A 180 17.13 19.23 31.90
C ASP A 180 17.58 18.13 32.86
N TYR A 181 18.55 17.31 32.43
CA TYR A 181 19.23 16.35 33.31
C TYR A 181 19.87 17.04 34.52
N ILE A 182 20.67 18.10 34.29
CA ILE A 182 21.36 18.83 35.36
C ILE A 182 20.35 19.35 36.39
N PHE A 183 19.23 19.91 35.93
CA PHE A 183 18.24 20.52 36.81
C PHE A 183 17.32 19.54 37.53
N SER A 184 17.10 18.35 36.96
CA SER A 184 16.27 17.30 37.55
C SER A 184 17.06 16.42 38.52
N GLU A 185 18.30 16.04 38.16
CA GLU A 185 19.05 14.98 38.87
C GLU A 185 20.07 15.51 39.87
N LEU A 186 20.60 16.71 39.67
CA LEU A 186 21.55 17.33 40.60
C LEU A 186 20.84 18.30 41.55
N PRO A 187 21.14 18.27 42.85
CA PRO A 187 20.60 19.26 43.77
C PRO A 187 21.23 20.65 43.51
N LYS A 188 20.45 21.71 43.73
CA LYS A 188 20.95 23.10 43.66
C LYS A 188 22.03 23.36 44.71
N GLU A 189 21.76 22.94 45.94
CA GLU A 189 22.67 23.06 47.08
C GLU A 189 22.60 21.80 47.96
N THR A 190 23.71 21.43 48.60
CA THR A 190 23.76 20.35 49.60
C THR A 190 24.86 20.61 50.64
N ILE A 191 24.77 19.96 51.80
CA ILE A 191 25.81 20.05 52.84
C ILE A 191 27.03 19.25 52.37
N GLY A 192 28.19 19.91 52.38
CA GLY A 192 29.49 19.34 52.08
C GLY A 192 30.23 18.88 53.33
N PHE A 193 31.50 19.26 53.41
CA PHE A 193 32.34 19.06 54.58
C PHE A 193 31.95 20.05 55.70
N GLY A 194 31.70 19.54 56.91
CA GLY A 194 31.32 20.37 58.05
C GLY A 194 30.01 21.13 57.82
N THR A 195 30.05 22.47 57.92
CA THR A 195 28.89 23.35 57.74
C THR A 195 28.84 24.02 56.36
N GLU A 196 29.76 23.70 55.45
CA GLU A 196 29.81 24.33 54.12
C GLU A 196 28.73 23.81 53.17
N ARG A 197 28.30 24.69 52.26
CA ARG A 197 27.37 24.37 51.17
C ARG A 197 28.11 24.14 49.85
N ILE A 198 27.77 23.05 49.18
CA ILE A 198 28.25 22.71 47.84
C ILE A 198 27.11 22.94 46.84
N HIS A 199 27.45 23.36 45.61
CA HIS A 199 26.51 23.73 44.55
C HIS A 199 26.69 22.86 43.29
N PRO A 200 26.21 21.61 43.26
CA PRO A 200 26.48 20.65 42.19
C PRO A 200 26.03 21.09 40.79
N GLN A 201 24.86 21.73 40.66
CA GLN A 201 24.38 22.25 39.38
C GLN A 201 25.36 23.28 38.79
N PHE A 202 25.94 24.14 39.64
CA PHE A 202 26.92 25.14 39.21
C PHE A 202 28.23 24.48 38.79
N ILE A 203 28.72 23.51 39.57
CA ILE A 203 29.95 22.78 39.23
C ILE A 203 29.81 22.00 37.93
N ALA A 204 28.66 21.37 37.69
CA ALA A 204 28.39 20.66 36.43
C ALA A 204 28.44 21.61 35.22
N LEU A 205 27.88 22.82 35.34
CA LEU A 205 27.94 23.82 34.27
C LEU A 205 29.36 24.35 34.04
N LEU A 206 30.14 24.55 35.12
CA LEU A 206 31.54 24.96 35.01
C LEU A 206 32.41 23.87 34.37
N LEU A 207 32.19 22.61 34.73
CA LEU A 207 32.93 21.48 34.15
C LEU A 207 32.71 21.40 32.64
N ARG A 208 31.45 21.52 32.19
CA ARG A 208 31.11 21.48 30.75
C ARG A 208 31.79 22.58 29.95
N ILE A 209 31.65 23.83 30.41
CA ILE A 209 32.27 24.94 29.70
C ILE A 209 33.79 24.88 29.77
N GLY A 210 34.36 24.39 30.88
CA GLY A 210 35.79 24.18 31.03
C GLY A 210 36.33 23.16 30.02
N ASP A 211 35.67 22.02 29.85
CA ASP A 211 36.05 21.00 28.86
C ASP A 211 35.89 21.51 27.41
N LEU A 212 34.83 22.28 27.13
CA LEU A 212 34.65 22.90 25.81
C LEU A 212 35.70 23.98 25.49
N LEU A 213 36.24 24.66 26.50
CA LEU A 213 37.23 25.73 26.37
C LEU A 213 38.68 25.21 26.29
N ASP A 214 38.90 23.89 26.38
CA ASP A 214 40.17 23.26 26.06
C ASP A 214 40.44 23.30 24.53
N LEU A 215 40.78 24.51 24.08
CA LEU A 215 41.01 24.89 22.70
C LEU A 215 42.49 24.85 22.30
N ASP A 216 43.37 24.44 23.23
CA ASP A 216 44.81 24.44 23.02
C ASP A 216 45.28 23.34 22.06
N ASN A 217 46.33 23.66 21.30
CA ASN A 217 46.92 22.78 20.29
C ASN A 217 47.79 21.65 20.87
N ASN A 218 48.11 21.70 22.17
CA ASN A 218 48.97 20.74 22.84
C ASN A 218 48.26 19.43 23.22
N ARG A 219 46.99 19.27 22.87
CA ARG A 219 46.19 18.06 23.12
C ARG A 219 46.62 16.85 22.28
N PHE A 220 47.47 17.06 21.26
CA PHE A 220 47.93 16.03 20.35
C PHE A 220 49.47 15.94 20.35
N ASP A 221 50.00 14.78 20.75
CA ASP A 221 51.43 14.50 20.72
C ASP A 221 51.84 13.96 19.33
N SER A 222 52.82 14.62 18.70
CA SER A 222 53.29 14.26 17.36
C SER A 222 53.92 12.86 17.26
N MET A 223 54.59 12.36 18.32
CA MET A 223 55.12 11.01 18.37
C MET A 223 54.01 9.97 18.56
N LEU A 224 52.97 10.28 19.34
CA LEU A 224 51.77 9.44 19.43
C LEU A 224 51.08 9.34 18.07
N LEU A 225 50.89 10.45 17.37
CA LEU A 225 50.32 10.45 16.01
C LEU A 225 51.16 9.59 15.03
N GLN A 226 52.49 9.68 15.09
CA GLN A 226 53.37 8.82 14.28
C GLN A 226 53.27 7.34 14.66
N HIS A 227 53.12 7.01 15.95
CA HIS A 227 52.90 5.64 16.42
C HIS A 227 51.58 5.05 15.90
N PHE A 228 50.52 5.85 15.78
CA PHE A 228 49.21 5.40 15.25
C PHE A 228 49.17 5.25 13.72
N GLY A 229 50.05 5.95 13.00
CA GLY A 229 49.99 6.05 11.54
C GLY A 229 48.80 6.92 11.08
N ALA A 230 48.17 6.57 9.96
CA ALA A 230 47.05 7.35 9.42
C ALA A 230 45.81 7.34 10.35
N LEU A 231 45.34 8.52 10.77
CA LEU A 231 44.08 8.66 11.51
C LEU A 231 42.86 8.45 10.59
N PRO A 232 41.70 8.01 11.12
CA PRO A 232 40.41 8.12 10.45
C PRO A 232 40.13 9.53 9.93
N LYS A 233 39.28 9.63 8.91
CA LYS A 233 38.93 10.89 8.24
C LYS A 233 38.39 11.92 9.25
N THR A 234 37.44 11.56 10.08
CA THR A 234 36.83 12.40 11.11
C THR A 234 37.82 12.72 12.23
N SER A 235 38.62 11.76 12.71
CA SER A 235 39.67 12.04 13.70
C SER A 235 40.71 13.05 13.16
N MET A 236 41.08 12.95 11.89
CA MET A 236 41.96 13.92 11.22
C MET A 236 41.31 15.30 11.13
N LYS A 237 40.01 15.37 10.76
CA LYS A 237 39.27 16.64 10.77
C LYS A 237 39.17 17.26 12.17
N HIS A 238 39.01 16.45 13.22
CA HIS A 238 39.06 16.93 14.61
C HIS A 238 40.44 17.49 14.97
N LEU A 239 41.54 16.87 14.54
CA LEU A 239 42.89 17.42 14.71
C LEU A 239 43.03 18.77 13.97
N GLN A 240 42.61 18.83 12.70
CA GLN A 240 42.64 20.06 11.90
C GLN A 240 41.80 21.17 12.50
N LYS A 241 40.66 20.85 13.12
CA LYS A 241 39.84 21.78 13.88
C LYS A 241 40.68 22.48 14.96
N HIS A 242 41.38 21.75 15.83
CA HIS A 242 42.25 22.38 16.84
C HIS A 242 43.34 23.24 16.19
N LEU A 243 44.07 22.68 15.21
CA LEU A 243 45.14 23.39 14.50
C LEU A 243 44.68 24.67 13.78
N SER A 244 43.39 24.80 13.47
CA SER A 244 42.83 25.98 12.80
C SER A 244 42.62 27.18 13.72
N ILE A 245 42.66 27.01 15.06
CA ILE A 245 42.53 28.10 16.02
C ILE A 245 43.77 29.01 15.96
N SER A 246 43.56 30.30 15.62
CA SER A 246 44.63 31.30 15.52
C SER A 246 44.58 32.35 16.62
N HIS A 247 43.42 32.50 17.28
CA HIS A 247 43.22 33.43 18.39
C HIS A 247 42.27 32.78 19.39
N PHE A 248 42.60 32.87 20.68
CA PHE A 248 41.77 32.42 21.77
C PHE A 248 41.99 33.33 22.99
N LEU A 249 40.89 33.74 23.64
CA LEU A 249 40.91 34.59 24.83
C LEU A 249 39.68 34.28 25.70
N VAL A 250 39.92 33.99 26.98
CA VAL A 250 38.88 33.84 28.00
C VAL A 250 39.13 34.85 29.11
N THR A 251 38.10 35.58 29.52
CA THR A 251 38.13 36.47 30.68
C THR A 251 36.81 36.40 31.45
N GLU A 252 36.77 37.02 32.63
CA GLU A 252 35.58 37.17 33.47
C GLU A 252 34.38 37.88 32.78
N ARG A 253 34.61 38.50 31.61
CA ARG A 253 33.58 39.26 30.86
C ARG A 253 33.30 38.70 29.47
N LYS A 254 34.30 38.06 28.84
CA LYS A 254 34.19 37.67 27.44
C LYS A 254 34.96 36.42 27.05
N ILE A 255 34.47 35.76 26.02
CA ILE A 255 35.17 34.70 25.28
C ILE A 255 35.34 35.16 23.83
N GLN A 256 36.56 35.04 23.29
CA GLN A 256 36.85 35.33 21.89
C GLN A 256 37.67 34.20 21.29
N ALA A 257 37.29 33.73 20.10
CA ALA A 257 38.11 32.80 19.33
C ALA A 257 38.03 33.12 17.84
N LYS A 258 39.12 32.91 17.11
CA LYS A 258 39.16 32.96 15.65
C LYS A 258 39.81 31.71 15.08
N ALA A 259 39.14 31.12 14.10
CA ALA A 259 39.61 29.94 13.39
C ALA A 259 39.77 30.24 11.89
N TYR A 260 40.86 29.78 11.28
CA TYR A 260 41.13 29.91 9.84
C TYR A 260 41.36 28.53 9.23
N THR A 261 40.55 28.17 8.24
CA THR A 261 40.70 26.90 7.53
C THR A 261 40.40 27.07 6.04
N THR A 262 40.93 26.16 5.22
CA THR A 262 40.58 26.03 3.80
C THR A 262 39.63 24.87 3.54
N ASP A 263 39.40 24.02 4.55
CA ASP A 263 38.52 22.85 4.47
C ASP A 263 37.13 23.18 5.04
N TYR A 264 36.12 23.04 4.19
CA TYR A 264 34.71 23.28 4.51
C TYR A 264 34.17 22.31 5.57
N GLU A 265 34.63 21.07 5.60
CA GLU A 265 34.22 20.09 6.59
C GLU A 265 34.78 20.43 7.98
N VAL A 266 36.01 20.93 8.04
CA VAL A 266 36.60 21.47 9.28
C VAL A 266 35.82 22.70 9.74
N CYS A 267 35.36 23.57 8.83
CA CYS A 267 34.47 24.68 9.17
C CYS A 267 33.18 24.22 9.85
N LYS A 268 32.52 23.18 9.34
CA LYS A 268 31.29 22.65 9.95
C LYS A 268 31.52 22.13 11.37
N ILE A 269 32.58 21.34 11.56
CA ILE A 269 32.92 20.78 12.88
C ILE A 269 33.27 21.91 13.85
N MET A 270 33.99 22.94 13.40
CA MET A 270 34.31 24.12 14.20
C MET A 270 33.05 24.93 14.54
N ASP A 271 32.13 25.15 13.60
CA ASP A 271 30.87 25.87 13.84
C ASP A 271 30.02 25.16 14.88
N GLN A 272 29.88 23.82 14.79
CA GLN A 272 29.19 23.03 15.78
C GLN A 272 29.83 23.16 17.17
N TRP A 273 31.17 23.11 17.26
CA TRP A 273 31.87 23.29 18.53
C TRP A 273 31.64 24.70 19.12
N PHE A 274 31.71 25.74 18.28
CA PHE A 274 31.42 27.12 18.70
C PHE A 274 29.94 27.35 19.04
N GLN A 275 29.01 26.55 18.50
CA GLN A 275 27.62 26.54 18.94
C GLN A 275 27.50 25.98 20.35
N TYR A 276 28.18 24.87 20.69
CA TYR A 276 28.18 24.34 22.05
C TYR A 276 28.73 25.33 23.08
N ILE A 277 29.83 26.03 22.76
CA ILE A 277 30.37 27.08 23.64
C ILE A 277 29.35 28.22 23.84
N ARG A 278 28.69 28.67 22.76
CA ARG A 278 27.66 29.72 22.84
C ARG A 278 26.47 29.29 23.68
N GLU A 279 26.01 28.06 23.49
CA GLU A 279 24.89 27.48 24.21
C GLU A 279 25.19 27.35 25.71
N ASP A 280 26.32 26.73 26.09
CA ASP A 280 26.67 26.54 27.50
C ASP A 280 26.95 27.87 28.23
N ILE A 281 27.52 28.86 27.55
CA ILE A 281 27.62 30.22 28.09
C ILE A 281 26.25 30.88 28.23
N GLY A 282 25.35 30.70 27.27
CA GLY A 282 23.96 31.13 27.35
C GLY A 282 23.24 30.49 28.54
N ASN A 283 23.51 29.21 28.79
CA ASN A 283 22.96 28.43 29.88
C ASN A 283 23.46 28.95 31.24
N ILE A 284 24.78 29.19 31.36
CA ILE A 284 25.39 29.76 32.56
C ILE A 284 24.87 31.17 32.83
N THR A 285 24.87 32.04 31.83
CA THR A 285 24.45 33.45 31.99
C THR A 285 22.98 33.57 32.36
N SER A 286 22.10 32.83 31.68
CA SER A 286 20.64 32.85 31.93
C SER A 286 20.25 32.24 33.26
N ASN A 287 21.04 31.30 33.78
CA ASN A 287 20.75 30.60 35.03
C ASN A 287 21.66 31.01 36.19
N TRP A 288 22.54 32.01 36.02
CA TRP A 288 23.56 32.35 37.02
C TRP A 288 22.98 32.56 38.41
N ASN A 289 21.95 33.40 38.53
CA ASN A 289 21.29 33.71 39.80
C ASN A 289 20.58 32.50 40.44
N ARG A 290 20.31 31.45 39.66
CA ARG A 290 19.70 30.20 40.12
C ARG A 290 20.73 29.21 40.65
N VAL A 291 21.89 29.10 40.00
CA VAL A 291 22.86 28.04 40.27
C VAL A 291 24.09 28.51 41.06
N ALA A 292 24.56 29.73 40.85
CA ALA A 292 25.81 30.21 41.43
C ALA A 292 25.67 30.48 42.95
N PRO A 293 26.72 30.22 43.74
CA PRO A 293 26.78 30.61 45.14
C PRO A 293 26.55 32.11 45.32
N LYS A 294 25.84 32.51 46.39
CA LYS A 294 25.50 33.92 46.64
C LYS A 294 26.73 34.81 46.81
N GLU A 295 27.82 34.23 47.29
CA GLU A 295 29.12 34.86 47.53
C GLU A 295 29.80 35.32 46.23
N MET A 296 29.38 34.78 45.07
CA MET A 296 29.94 35.10 43.74
C MET A 296 29.32 36.31 43.05
N GLU A 297 28.32 36.93 43.68
CA GLU A 297 27.55 38.07 43.15
C GLU A 297 26.96 37.79 41.75
N GLY A 298 26.62 38.84 40.99
CA GLY A 298 25.99 38.71 39.68
C GLY A 298 26.95 38.22 38.59
N CYS A 299 26.38 37.73 37.49
CA CYS A 299 27.14 37.32 36.32
C CYS A 299 27.79 38.55 35.65
N THR A 300 29.11 38.49 35.42
CA THR A 300 29.87 39.57 34.75
C THR A 300 30.04 39.33 33.25
N PHE A 301 29.64 38.15 32.79
CA PHE A 301 29.82 37.71 31.41
C PHE A 301 28.78 38.35 30.51
N ASN A 302 29.22 39.01 29.44
CA ASN A 302 28.30 39.72 28.54
C ASN A 302 28.66 39.64 27.05
N TYR A 303 29.75 38.96 26.68
CA TYR A 303 30.23 38.99 25.30
C TYR A 303 30.92 37.68 24.87
N CYS A 304 30.35 36.97 23.90
CA CYS A 304 30.96 35.79 23.27
C CYS A 304 31.10 36.05 21.77
N ASN A 305 32.34 36.13 21.26
CA ASN A 305 32.63 36.37 19.84
C ASN A 305 33.50 35.25 19.27
N LEU A 306 32.88 34.31 18.57
CA LEU A 306 33.54 33.17 17.96
C LEU A 306 33.40 33.29 16.44
N GLU A 307 34.53 33.44 15.75
CA GLU A 307 34.57 33.69 14.29
C GLU A 307 35.31 32.58 13.56
N ILE A 308 34.76 32.16 12.43
CA ILE A 308 35.36 31.16 11.54
C ILE A 308 35.59 31.83 10.19
N TYR A 309 36.75 31.58 9.59
CA TYR A 309 37.11 32.07 8.27
C TYR A 309 37.45 30.89 7.36
N LEU A 310 36.72 30.78 6.24
CA LEU A 310 36.96 29.81 5.18
C LEU A 310 37.66 30.51 4.01
N ASN A 311 38.87 30.09 3.66
CA ASN A 311 39.66 30.71 2.58
C ASN A 311 39.83 32.24 2.74
N GLY A 312 39.89 32.72 4.00
CA GLY A 312 40.03 34.14 4.33
C GLY A 312 38.71 34.93 4.44
N GLU A 313 37.59 34.37 3.98
CA GLU A 313 36.26 34.99 4.07
C GLU A 313 35.54 34.53 5.34
N LYS A 314 34.76 35.43 5.96
CA LYS A 314 34.02 35.10 7.18
C LYS A 314 32.95 34.06 6.85
N TYR A 315 33.02 32.91 7.52
CA TYR A 315 32.05 31.82 7.38
C TYR A 315 30.80 32.16 8.18
N GLU A 316 29.67 32.33 7.47
CA GLU A 316 28.35 32.46 8.07
C GLU A 316 27.54 31.19 7.81
N SER A 317 27.28 30.45 8.89
CA SER A 317 26.38 29.31 8.86
C SER A 317 24.94 29.82 8.80
N PHE A 318 24.23 29.58 7.69
CA PHE A 318 22.77 29.67 7.69
C PHE A 318 22.28 28.56 8.60
N GLY A 319 21.79 28.93 9.79
CA GLY A 319 21.75 28.14 11.03
C GLY A 319 21.09 26.76 11.03
N LYS A 320 20.74 26.15 9.89
CA LYS A 320 20.28 24.76 9.78
C LYS A 320 20.70 24.15 8.44
N ALA A 321 21.60 23.16 8.48
CA ALA A 321 22.04 22.40 7.31
C ALA A 321 21.08 21.27 6.89
N ARG A 322 19.84 21.26 7.41
CA ARG A 322 18.82 20.24 7.13
C ARG A 322 17.50 20.91 6.77
N PHE A 323 16.77 20.33 5.83
CA PHE A 323 15.42 20.77 5.49
C PHE A 323 14.51 20.62 6.72
N GLU A 324 13.89 21.73 7.13
CA GLU A 324 12.82 21.69 8.11
C GLU A 324 11.48 21.60 7.41
N VAL A 325 10.65 20.70 7.90
CA VAL A 325 9.30 20.52 7.39
C VAL A 325 8.35 21.35 8.26
N ASP A 326 7.49 22.15 7.63
CA ASP A 326 6.37 22.78 8.34
C ASP A 326 5.43 21.68 8.83
N ASN A 327 5.56 21.32 10.11
CA ASN A 327 4.79 20.27 10.75
C ASN A 327 3.29 20.45 10.52
N LYS A 328 2.76 21.68 10.53
CA LYS A 328 1.31 21.90 10.35
C LYS A 328 0.87 21.56 8.91
N ARG A 329 1.65 21.94 7.91
CA ARG A 329 1.38 21.60 6.49
C ARG A 329 1.66 20.14 6.18
N PHE A 330 2.67 19.54 6.80
CA PHE A 330 2.98 18.13 6.63
C PHE A 330 1.91 17.23 7.25
N MET A 331 1.46 17.56 8.46
CA MET A 331 0.35 16.85 9.11
C MET A 331 -0.95 16.98 8.33
N SER A 332 -1.24 18.13 7.71
CA SER A 332 -2.47 18.26 6.90
C SER A 332 -2.44 17.38 5.64
N VAL A 333 -1.26 17.13 5.06
CA VAL A 333 -1.07 16.20 3.93
C VAL A 333 -1.20 14.74 4.38
N LEU A 334 -0.58 14.36 5.51
CA LEU A 334 -0.64 12.99 6.03
C LEU A 334 -2.03 12.57 6.52
N ILE A 335 -2.80 13.51 7.08
CA ILE A 335 -4.15 13.27 7.60
C ILE A 335 -5.21 13.30 6.48
N GLY A 336 -4.97 13.95 5.33
CA GLY A 336 -6.05 14.40 4.43
C GLY A 336 -6.06 13.82 3.00
N ASP A 337 -7.01 14.34 2.21
CA ASP A 337 -7.48 13.96 0.86
C ASP A 337 -6.40 13.87 -0.25
N LYS A 338 -5.13 14.13 0.07
CA LYS A 338 -4.00 14.02 -0.87
C LYS A 338 -3.30 12.66 -0.81
N LEU A 339 -3.35 11.97 0.33
CA LEU A 339 -2.71 10.65 0.49
C LEU A 339 -3.72 9.51 0.25
N TYR A 340 -4.96 9.71 0.71
CA TYR A 340 -6.05 8.76 0.57
C TYR A 340 -7.14 9.36 -0.32
N GLU A 341 -7.68 8.54 -1.22
CA GLU A 341 -8.75 8.92 -2.15
C GLU A 341 -10.13 8.95 -1.47
N GLU A 342 -10.28 8.21 -0.36
CA GLU A 342 -11.54 8.03 0.36
C GLU A 342 -11.32 8.18 1.88
N GLN A 343 -12.30 8.77 2.58
CA GLN A 343 -12.17 9.07 4.01
C GLN A 343 -12.44 7.87 4.92
N LEU A 344 -13.16 6.85 4.46
CA LEU A 344 -13.41 5.61 5.20
C LEU A 344 -12.19 4.68 5.31
N VAL A 345 -11.07 5.02 4.64
CA VAL A 345 -9.82 4.27 4.69
C VAL A 345 -9.28 4.07 6.12
N PHE A 346 -9.69 4.91 7.09
CA PHE A 346 -9.31 4.70 8.48
C PHE A 346 -9.76 3.34 9.04
N LEU A 347 -10.92 2.81 8.61
CA LEU A 347 -11.40 1.49 9.01
C LEU A 347 -10.42 0.41 8.56
N ARG A 348 -9.96 0.49 7.30
CA ARG A 348 -8.94 -0.39 6.73
C ARG A 348 -7.66 -0.35 7.56
N GLU A 349 -7.11 0.84 7.79
CA GLU A 349 -5.84 1.01 8.51
C GLU A 349 -5.95 0.49 9.96
N TYR A 350 -7.08 0.71 10.63
CA TYR A 350 -7.24 0.32 12.03
C TYR A 350 -7.46 -1.19 12.18
N ILE A 351 -8.24 -1.79 11.28
CA ILE A 351 -8.40 -3.25 11.24
C ILE A 351 -7.08 -3.91 10.86
N GLN A 352 -6.31 -3.35 9.93
CA GLN A 352 -4.95 -3.84 9.61
C GLN A 352 -4.02 -3.79 10.83
N ASN A 353 -4.01 -2.69 11.59
CA ASN A 353 -3.19 -2.59 12.80
C ASN A 353 -3.62 -3.62 13.86
N ALA A 354 -4.93 -3.82 14.02
CA ALA A 354 -5.50 -4.85 14.88
C ALA A 354 -5.10 -6.28 14.44
N MET A 355 -5.13 -6.55 13.13
CA MET A 355 -4.66 -7.81 12.55
C MET A 355 -3.17 -8.01 12.83
N ASP A 356 -2.33 -7.02 12.54
CA ASP A 356 -0.88 -7.07 12.74
C ASP A 356 -0.50 -7.36 14.20
N ALA A 357 -1.14 -6.68 15.15
CA ALA A 357 -0.94 -6.93 16.58
C ALA A 357 -1.39 -8.35 16.99
N THR A 358 -2.43 -8.87 16.35
CA THR A 358 -2.96 -10.22 16.60
C THR A 358 -2.08 -11.31 15.96
N LYS A 359 -1.53 -11.09 14.76
CA LYS A 359 -0.56 -12.00 14.13
C LYS A 359 0.65 -12.21 15.03
N LEU A 360 1.20 -11.12 15.55
CA LEU A 360 2.32 -11.19 16.49
C LEU A 360 1.95 -11.90 17.80
N MET A 361 0.74 -11.65 18.33
CA MET A 361 0.26 -12.36 19.53
C MET A 361 0.19 -13.88 19.30
N LEU A 362 -0.39 -14.31 18.18
CA LEU A 362 -0.48 -15.73 17.81
C LEU A 362 0.93 -16.35 17.72
N TRP A 363 1.86 -15.67 17.04
CA TRP A 363 3.24 -16.13 16.92
C TRP A 363 3.95 -16.30 18.26
N LEU A 364 3.83 -15.32 19.16
CA LEU A 364 4.47 -15.36 20.47
C LEU A 364 3.91 -16.49 21.34
N LYS A 365 2.57 -16.66 21.35
CA LYS A 365 1.92 -17.74 22.09
C LYS A 365 2.29 -19.13 21.55
N TRP A 366 2.41 -19.25 20.23
CA TRP A 366 2.90 -20.47 19.59
C TRP A 366 4.31 -20.83 20.06
N LYS A 367 5.24 -19.87 20.07
CA LYS A 367 6.64 -20.10 20.49
C LYS A 367 6.82 -20.34 21.99
N GLN A 368 5.93 -19.80 22.82
CA GLN A 368 6.02 -19.95 24.28
C GLN A 368 5.39 -21.27 24.80
N GLU A 369 4.91 -22.14 23.92
CA GLU A 369 4.26 -23.43 24.26
C GLU A 369 3.13 -23.26 25.30
N GLU A 370 2.38 -22.14 25.27
CA GLU A 370 1.26 -21.87 26.19
C GLU A 370 0.00 -22.72 25.89
N ASN A 371 0.16 -24.01 25.55
CA ASN A 371 -0.90 -24.95 25.15
C ASN A 371 -1.77 -24.47 23.97
N MET A 372 -1.27 -23.55 23.14
CA MET A 372 -2.02 -23.00 22.01
C MET A 372 -1.42 -23.49 20.68
N HIS A 373 -2.12 -24.43 20.02
CA HIS A 373 -1.73 -24.91 18.70
C HIS A 373 -2.22 -23.93 17.62
N VAL A 374 -1.37 -22.95 17.27
CA VAL A 374 -1.66 -22.04 16.15
C VAL A 374 -1.52 -22.76 14.81
N PHE A 375 -0.56 -23.67 14.73
CA PHE A 375 -0.32 -24.54 13.59
C PHE A 375 -0.62 -25.99 13.97
N THR A 376 -1.19 -26.72 13.02
CA THR A 376 -1.45 -28.15 13.12
C THR A 376 -0.17 -28.93 12.82
N ALA A 377 0.08 -29.99 13.61
CA ALA A 377 1.16 -30.93 13.37
C ALA A 377 0.68 -32.06 12.45
N ASP A 378 1.58 -32.58 11.63
CA ASP A 378 1.31 -33.78 10.84
C ASP A 378 1.29 -35.06 11.69
N GLU A 379 1.02 -36.20 11.06
CA GLU A 379 0.95 -37.53 11.72
C GLU A 379 2.27 -37.95 12.39
N ASN A 380 3.40 -37.33 12.01
CA ASN A 380 4.74 -37.58 12.55
C ASN A 380 5.15 -36.54 13.61
N GLY A 381 4.27 -35.59 13.94
CA GLY A 381 4.54 -34.51 14.89
C GLY A 381 5.37 -33.35 14.30
N HIS A 382 5.58 -33.30 12.99
CA HIS A 382 6.23 -32.17 12.34
C HIS A 382 5.22 -31.02 12.15
N VAL A 383 5.63 -29.81 12.52
CA VAL A 383 4.81 -28.61 12.34
C VAL A 383 5.31 -27.82 11.15
N ASP A 384 4.45 -27.70 10.17
CA ASP A 384 4.66 -26.95 8.95
C ASP A 384 4.19 -25.50 9.18
N GLU A 385 5.06 -24.49 9.28
CA GLU A 385 4.67 -23.10 9.60
C GLU A 385 4.14 -22.32 8.36
N THR A 386 3.20 -22.92 7.63
CA THR A 386 2.58 -22.37 6.41
C THR A 386 1.11 -21.96 6.62
N LEU A 387 0.52 -21.27 5.64
CA LEU A 387 -0.88 -20.85 5.72
C LEU A 387 -1.82 -22.05 5.90
N SER A 388 -1.61 -23.11 5.12
CA SER A 388 -2.43 -24.32 5.08
C SER A 388 -2.48 -25.13 6.38
N SER A 389 -1.54 -24.93 7.29
CA SER A 389 -1.50 -25.63 8.57
C SER A 389 -2.14 -24.85 9.72
N LEU A 390 -2.62 -23.62 9.49
CA LEU A 390 -3.28 -22.82 10.52
C LEU A 390 -4.50 -23.53 11.11
N ASP A 391 -4.59 -23.55 12.44
CA ASP A 391 -5.78 -24.06 13.11
C ASP A 391 -6.87 -22.99 13.17
N TYR A 392 -7.78 -23.02 12.20
CA TYR A 392 -8.90 -22.08 12.09
C TYR A 392 -9.78 -22.01 13.35
N VAL A 393 -9.90 -23.11 14.12
CA VAL A 393 -10.76 -23.14 15.31
C VAL A 393 -10.23 -22.17 16.37
N ASN A 394 -8.92 -22.18 16.60
CA ASN A 394 -8.27 -21.32 17.58
C ASN A 394 -8.24 -19.85 17.16
N LEU A 395 -8.29 -19.55 15.86
CA LEU A 395 -8.35 -18.17 15.35
C LEU A 395 -9.65 -17.45 15.71
N LYS A 396 -10.75 -18.17 15.95
CA LYS A 396 -12.06 -17.59 16.30
C LYS A 396 -12.03 -16.82 17.63
N ASP A 397 -11.18 -17.21 18.57
CA ASP A 397 -11.00 -16.53 19.87
C ASP A 397 -10.26 -15.20 19.75
N TYR A 398 -9.57 -14.99 18.63
CA TYR A 398 -8.78 -13.81 18.30
C TYR A 398 -9.47 -12.91 17.28
N ALA A 399 -10.77 -13.13 17.06
CA ALA A 399 -11.55 -12.34 16.11
C ALA A 399 -11.53 -10.84 16.48
N ILE A 400 -11.24 -10.00 15.48
CA ILE A 400 -11.32 -8.55 15.60
C ILE A 400 -12.80 -8.17 15.65
N LYS A 401 -13.20 -7.43 16.69
CA LYS A 401 -14.58 -7.00 16.89
C LYS A 401 -14.72 -5.54 16.50
N VAL A 402 -15.56 -5.26 15.52
CA VAL A 402 -15.95 -3.91 15.12
C VAL A 402 -17.35 -3.64 15.69
N GLY A 403 -17.39 -2.80 16.71
CA GLY A 403 -18.63 -2.43 17.41
C GLY A 403 -19.13 -1.06 16.98
N VAL A 404 -20.44 -0.89 16.87
CA VAL A 404 -21.06 0.43 16.70
C VAL A 404 -22.13 0.69 17.76
N GLU A 405 -22.11 1.86 18.38
CA GLU A 405 -23.15 2.32 19.30
C GLU A 405 -23.46 3.81 19.10
N LEU A 406 -24.67 4.23 19.45
CA LEU A 406 -25.03 5.65 19.51
C LEU A 406 -24.82 6.16 20.93
N VAL A 407 -24.06 7.25 21.05
CA VAL A 407 -23.76 7.89 22.33
C VAL A 407 -24.08 9.37 22.27
N GLN A 408 -24.46 9.93 23.41
CA GLN A 408 -24.50 11.39 23.56
C GLN A 408 -23.06 11.87 23.75
N GLU A 409 -22.70 12.95 23.08
CA GLU A 409 -21.37 13.55 23.19
C GLU A 409 -21.10 13.97 24.65
N ASP A 410 -20.19 13.27 25.33
CA ASP A 410 -19.87 13.56 26.73
C ASP A 410 -19.25 14.97 26.87
N GLU A 411 -19.91 15.85 27.63
CA GLU A 411 -19.38 17.16 28.06
C GLU A 411 -18.17 16.98 28.99
N TYR A 412 -16.97 16.77 28.46
CA TYR A 412 -15.74 16.88 29.26
C TYR A 412 -14.73 17.86 28.63
N ALA A 413 -14.68 19.04 29.28
CA ALA A 413 -13.81 20.22 29.10
C ALA A 413 -14.12 21.10 27.86
N VAL A 414 -14.57 22.36 27.99
CA VAL A 414 -14.05 23.46 28.82
C VAL A 414 -15.21 24.37 29.23
N SER A 415 -15.21 24.77 30.50
CA SER A 415 -16.06 25.86 31.02
C SER A 415 -15.71 27.17 30.31
N ASP A 416 -16.54 27.60 29.36
CA ASP A 416 -17.12 28.95 29.39
C ASP A 416 -18.11 29.18 28.24
N VAL A 417 -19.31 29.61 28.66
CA VAL A 417 -20.37 30.30 27.90
C VAL A 417 -21.02 29.54 26.73
N GLY A 418 -22.16 28.94 27.03
CA GLY A 418 -23.24 28.68 26.08
C GLY A 418 -23.60 27.20 25.99
N LYS A 419 -24.81 26.83 26.46
CA LYS A 419 -25.45 25.53 26.18
C LYS A 419 -25.45 25.31 24.66
N LYS A 420 -24.48 24.56 24.16
CA LYS A 420 -24.50 23.99 22.82
C LYS A 420 -25.34 22.73 22.89
N SER A 421 -26.25 22.57 21.95
CA SER A 421 -27.02 21.34 21.73
C SER A 421 -26.08 20.14 21.75
N CYS A 422 -26.29 19.20 22.65
CA CYS A 422 -25.53 17.95 22.73
C CYS A 422 -25.87 17.12 21.49
N SER A 423 -24.94 17.00 20.55
CA SER A 423 -25.09 16.17 19.35
C SER A 423 -25.03 14.69 19.73
N GLU A 424 -25.93 13.87 19.19
CA GLU A 424 -25.77 12.42 19.21
C GLU A 424 -24.73 12.02 18.15
N VAL A 425 -23.74 11.23 18.57
CA VAL A 425 -22.63 10.78 17.72
C VAL A 425 -22.63 9.26 17.62
N LEU A 426 -22.17 8.74 16.49
CA LEU A 426 -21.92 7.31 16.31
C LEU A 426 -20.53 6.99 16.84
N ARG A 427 -20.46 6.12 17.84
CA ARG A 427 -19.21 5.60 18.36
C ARG A 427 -18.86 4.29 17.68
N VAL A 428 -17.68 4.24 17.08
CA VAL A 428 -17.09 3.05 16.45
C VAL A 428 -16.00 2.50 17.36
N HIS A 429 -16.09 1.22 17.67
CA HIS A 429 -15.12 0.44 18.44
C HIS A 429 -14.40 -0.52 17.50
N ILE A 430 -13.08 -0.57 17.54
CA ILE A 430 -12.28 -1.61 16.89
C ILE A 430 -11.43 -2.27 17.97
N ILE A 431 -11.72 -3.54 18.22
CA ILE A 431 -11.23 -4.27 19.37
C ILE A 431 -10.44 -5.48 18.88
N ASP A 432 -9.18 -5.57 19.27
CA ASP A 432 -8.31 -6.72 19.02
C ASP A 432 -7.94 -7.48 20.30
N SER A 433 -7.41 -8.69 20.10
CA SER A 433 -6.80 -9.52 21.15
C SER A 433 -5.30 -9.69 20.89
N GLY A 434 -4.67 -8.66 20.33
CA GLY A 434 -3.25 -8.64 19.96
C GLY A 434 -2.32 -8.33 21.13
N VAL A 435 -1.04 -8.08 20.83
CA VAL A 435 0.00 -7.85 21.84
C VAL A 435 -0.17 -6.59 22.69
N GLY A 436 -1.05 -5.67 22.27
CA GLY A 436 -1.23 -4.37 22.91
C GLY A 436 -0.02 -3.43 22.76
N MET A 437 -0.14 -2.25 23.35
CA MET A 437 0.91 -1.22 23.36
C MET A 437 1.72 -1.29 24.65
N ASP A 438 3.05 -1.23 24.51
CA ASP A 438 4.02 -1.10 25.59
C ASP A 438 4.58 0.33 25.64
N GLU A 439 5.49 0.59 26.58
CA GLU A 439 6.14 1.90 26.73
C GLU A 439 6.93 2.33 25.46
N GLU A 440 7.56 1.38 24.75
CA GLU A 440 8.24 1.65 23.48
C GLU A 440 7.26 2.09 22.40
N CYS A 441 6.09 1.45 22.31
CA CYS A 441 5.02 1.80 21.40
C CYS A 441 4.47 3.21 21.67
N LEU A 442 4.31 3.61 22.94
CA LEU A 442 3.90 4.97 23.29
C LEU A 442 4.91 6.03 22.78
N LYS A 443 6.21 5.76 22.92
CA LYS A 443 7.27 6.63 22.40
C LYS A 443 7.24 6.67 20.87
N ALA A 444 7.02 5.52 20.22
CA ALA A 444 6.88 5.42 18.77
C ALA A 444 5.63 6.13 18.23
N LEU A 445 4.50 6.12 18.96
CA LEU A 445 3.28 6.86 18.59
C LEU A 445 3.49 8.38 18.49
N ALA A 446 4.43 8.92 19.28
CA ALA A 446 4.80 10.32 19.22
C ALA A 446 5.69 10.66 18.01
N VAL A 447 6.34 9.67 17.39
CA VAL A 447 7.25 9.83 16.25
C VAL A 447 6.70 9.14 15.01
N ILE A 448 6.09 9.95 14.15
CA ILE A 448 5.46 9.50 12.90
C ILE A 448 6.51 8.81 12.01
N GLY A 449 6.13 7.69 11.39
CA GLY A 449 7.00 6.97 10.47
C GLY A 449 7.81 5.83 11.09
N THR A 450 7.80 5.68 12.42
CA THR A 450 8.59 4.65 13.10
C THR A 450 7.92 3.26 13.09
N GLY A 451 6.59 3.18 13.09
CA GLY A 451 5.87 1.89 13.00
C GLY A 451 6.40 0.83 13.98
N TRP A 452 6.63 -0.39 13.49
CA TRP A 452 7.22 -1.47 14.29
C TRP A 452 8.72 -1.32 14.56
N SER A 453 9.47 -0.57 13.75
CA SER A 453 10.92 -0.37 13.99
C SER A 453 11.20 0.49 15.23
N GLY A 454 10.21 1.25 15.70
CA GLY A 454 10.25 1.94 17.00
C GLY A 454 10.12 1.00 18.22
N ARG A 455 9.68 -0.25 18.03
CA ARG A 455 9.49 -1.27 19.08
C ARG A 455 10.55 -2.36 18.94
N LYS A 456 11.78 -2.06 19.34
CA LYS A 456 12.96 -2.90 19.08
C LYS A 456 12.75 -4.35 19.50
N LYS A 457 12.12 -4.57 20.66
CA LYS A 457 11.90 -5.90 21.22
C LYS A 457 11.00 -6.79 20.34
N TYR A 458 9.94 -6.22 19.78
CA TYR A 458 9.03 -6.96 18.89
C TYR A 458 9.53 -7.00 17.45
N PHE A 459 10.32 -6.01 17.02
CA PHE A 459 10.91 -5.99 15.68
C PHE A 459 11.82 -7.19 15.44
N GLU A 460 12.64 -7.57 16.43
CA GLU A 460 13.47 -8.78 16.38
C GLU A 460 12.62 -10.06 16.26
N GLU A 461 11.51 -10.16 17.00
CA GLU A 461 10.61 -11.32 16.92
C GLU A 461 9.85 -11.39 15.60
N ILE A 462 9.46 -10.24 15.04
CA ILE A 462 8.85 -10.15 13.70
C ILE A 462 9.80 -10.70 12.64
N GLY A 463 11.11 -10.41 12.74
CA GLY A 463 12.13 -10.96 11.83
C GLY A 463 12.24 -12.49 11.85
N ARG A 464 11.74 -13.16 12.89
CA ARG A 464 11.70 -14.63 13.01
C ARG A 464 10.38 -15.25 12.51
N MET A 465 9.34 -14.44 12.29
CA MET A 465 8.06 -14.92 11.76
C MET A 465 8.19 -15.30 10.28
N PRO A 466 7.43 -16.31 9.79
CA PRO A 466 7.25 -16.53 8.36
C PRO A 466 6.80 -15.24 7.66
N ILE A 467 7.39 -14.92 6.51
CA ILE A 467 7.17 -13.63 5.82
C ILE A 467 5.68 -13.37 5.57
N TRP A 468 4.92 -14.39 5.18
CA TRP A 468 3.46 -14.32 5.00
C TRP A 468 2.68 -13.89 6.25
N MET A 469 3.16 -14.26 7.44
CA MET A 469 2.53 -13.96 8.72
C MET A 469 3.02 -12.63 9.32
N GLN A 470 4.15 -12.09 8.84
CA GLN A 470 4.70 -10.83 9.35
C GLN A 470 3.70 -9.67 9.21
N PRO A 471 3.68 -8.72 10.16
CA PRO A 471 2.88 -7.51 10.07
C PRO A 471 3.03 -6.75 8.75
N THR A 472 1.96 -6.04 8.36
CA THR A 472 1.91 -5.17 7.17
C THR A 472 2.58 -3.80 7.40
N GLY A 473 2.83 -3.43 8.66
CA GLY A 473 3.30 -2.12 9.11
C GLY A 473 4.74 -1.73 8.74
N SER A 474 4.97 -1.11 7.58
CA SER A 474 6.27 -0.48 7.22
C SER A 474 6.35 1.05 7.37
N PHE A 475 5.24 1.79 7.20
CA PHE A 475 5.28 3.26 7.06
C PHE A 475 4.84 4.06 8.29
N GLY A 476 4.18 3.46 9.29
CA GLY A 476 3.91 4.13 10.58
C GLY A 476 3.00 5.38 10.54
N ILE A 477 2.10 5.51 9.55
CA ILE A 477 1.20 6.68 9.38
C ILE A 477 -0.30 6.36 9.55
N GLY A 478 -0.68 5.08 9.60
CA GLY A 478 -2.09 4.64 9.53
C GLY A 478 -2.98 5.17 10.65
N ILE A 479 -2.46 5.37 11.87
CA ILE A 479 -3.26 5.84 13.01
C ILE A 479 -3.79 7.27 12.83
N GLN A 480 -3.16 8.06 11.97
CA GLN A 480 -3.56 9.46 11.72
C GLN A 480 -4.79 9.55 10.81
N SER A 481 -5.13 8.48 10.10
CA SER A 481 -6.25 8.44 9.15
C SER A 481 -7.62 8.67 9.81
N GLY A 482 -7.81 8.26 11.07
CA GLY A 482 -9.08 8.51 11.78
C GLY A 482 -9.37 9.99 12.02
N PHE A 483 -8.35 10.87 11.97
CA PHE A 483 -8.55 12.31 12.06
C PHE A 483 -9.22 12.91 10.81
N MET A 484 -9.53 12.11 9.78
CA MET A 484 -10.44 12.48 8.68
C MET A 484 -11.90 12.54 9.14
N MET A 485 -12.28 11.74 10.14
CA MET A 485 -13.66 11.59 10.61
C MET A 485 -13.91 12.20 11.99
N THR A 486 -12.87 12.41 12.80
CA THR A 486 -13.00 12.92 14.16
C THR A 486 -11.82 13.80 14.57
N ASN A 487 -11.96 14.58 15.64
CA ASN A 487 -10.87 15.37 16.21
C ASN A 487 -10.16 14.67 17.39
N ARG A 488 -10.72 13.56 17.88
CA ARG A 488 -10.21 12.82 19.03
C ARG A 488 -10.28 11.31 18.77
N ILE A 489 -9.18 10.62 18.98
CA ILE A 489 -9.13 9.14 18.98
C ILE A 489 -8.80 8.71 20.40
N ARG A 490 -9.60 7.78 20.95
CA ARG A 490 -9.32 7.18 22.26
C ARG A 490 -8.86 5.74 22.06
N ILE A 491 -7.85 5.33 22.82
CA ILE A 491 -7.22 4.02 22.73
C ILE A 491 -7.13 3.45 24.14
N ILE A 492 -7.78 2.32 24.37
CA ILE A 492 -7.65 1.55 25.59
C ILE A 492 -6.77 0.35 25.26
N THR A 493 -5.65 0.18 25.96
CA THR A 493 -4.69 -0.89 25.61
C THR A 493 -3.94 -1.40 26.81
N ARG A 494 -3.53 -2.67 26.77
CA ARG A 494 -2.56 -3.24 27.71
C ARG A 494 -1.60 -4.14 26.96
N GLY A 495 -0.32 -3.82 27.02
CA GLY A 495 0.73 -4.69 26.51
C GLY A 495 0.74 -6.04 27.24
N MET A 496 1.03 -7.13 26.53
CA MET A 496 1.08 -8.48 27.11
C MET A 496 2.02 -8.59 28.31
N ASN A 497 3.13 -7.84 28.27
CA ASN A 497 4.15 -7.80 29.33
C ASN A 497 3.94 -6.65 30.34
N GLU A 498 2.87 -5.86 30.19
CA GLU A 498 2.61 -4.68 31.00
C GLU A 498 1.73 -4.99 32.21
N LYS A 499 2.07 -4.39 33.35
CA LYS A 499 1.33 -4.58 34.61
C LYS A 499 0.01 -3.83 34.66
N HIS A 500 -0.09 -2.72 33.94
CA HIS A 500 -1.25 -1.82 33.96
C HIS A 500 -1.69 -1.53 32.53
N GLY A 501 -3.01 -1.38 32.34
CA GLY A 501 -3.56 -0.86 31.09
C GLY A 501 -3.37 0.65 30.99
N LEU A 502 -3.62 1.19 29.80
CA LEU A 502 -3.54 2.60 29.47
C LEU A 502 -4.83 3.05 28.76
N ASP A 503 -5.34 4.21 29.13
CA ASP A 503 -6.35 4.96 28.37
C ASP A 503 -5.68 6.18 27.76
N ILE A 504 -5.46 6.14 26.46
CA ILE A 504 -4.72 7.14 25.68
C ILE A 504 -5.74 7.96 24.87
N GLN A 505 -5.60 9.28 24.90
CA GLN A 505 -6.38 10.20 24.10
C GLN A 505 -5.46 10.96 23.15
N LEU A 506 -5.66 10.75 21.86
CA LEU A 506 -4.95 11.44 20.79
C LEU A 506 -5.85 12.56 20.25
N TYR A 507 -5.32 13.79 20.23
CA TYR A 507 -5.99 14.95 19.66
C TYR A 507 -5.42 15.27 18.28
N SER A 508 -6.29 15.69 17.37
CA SER A 508 -5.93 15.98 15.98
C SER A 508 -4.73 16.94 15.91
N PRO A 509 -3.69 16.59 15.14
CA PRO A 509 -2.56 17.47 14.84
C PRO A 509 -2.97 18.76 14.11
N ARG A 510 -4.17 18.82 13.51
CA ARG A 510 -4.74 20.04 12.93
C ARG A 510 -5.08 21.11 13.99
N GLN A 511 -5.25 20.69 15.25
CA GLN A 511 -5.56 21.55 16.39
C GLN A 511 -4.34 21.74 17.30
N LEU A 512 -4.16 20.81 18.27
CA LEU A 512 -3.18 20.90 19.35
C LEU A 512 -2.14 19.78 19.31
N GLY A 513 -2.40 18.67 18.61
CA GLY A 513 -1.48 17.53 18.50
C GLY A 513 -1.06 16.92 19.85
N LYS A 514 -1.94 16.96 20.86
CA LYS A 514 -1.66 16.46 22.21
C LYS A 514 -1.93 14.96 22.32
N ILE A 515 -1.12 14.29 23.13
CA ILE A 515 -1.30 12.90 23.56
C ILE A 515 -1.42 12.92 25.07
N ASN A 516 -2.58 12.52 25.60
CA ASN A 516 -2.78 12.33 27.03
C ASN A 516 -2.93 10.84 27.31
N TYR A 517 -2.48 10.36 28.47
CA TYR A 517 -2.76 9.00 28.89
C TYR A 517 -2.92 8.89 30.40
N VAL A 518 -3.69 7.91 30.85
CA VAL A 518 -3.84 7.53 32.27
C VAL A 518 -3.72 6.03 32.43
N PHE A 519 -3.24 5.59 33.60
CA PHE A 519 -3.16 4.17 33.92
C PHE A 519 -4.54 3.61 34.31
N LEU A 520 -4.86 2.44 33.76
CA LEU A 520 -6.07 1.67 34.08
C LEU A 520 -5.73 0.45 34.92
N SER A 521 -6.68 0.05 35.77
CA SER A 521 -6.65 -1.21 36.51
C SER A 521 -7.14 -2.41 35.70
N ASP A 522 -7.56 -2.22 34.45
CA ASP A 522 -8.11 -3.28 33.60
C ASP A 522 -7.03 -4.28 33.16
N ASN A 523 -7.43 -5.54 33.05
CA ASN A 523 -6.57 -6.72 32.86
C ASN A 523 -6.63 -7.31 31.44
N ARG A 524 -7.42 -6.77 30.51
CA ARG A 524 -7.47 -7.34 29.16
C ARG A 524 -6.24 -6.96 28.33
N VAL A 525 -5.51 -7.96 27.82
CA VAL A 525 -4.42 -7.75 26.85
C VAL A 525 -5.01 -7.48 25.46
N GLY A 526 -4.43 -6.52 24.74
CA GLY A 526 -4.88 -6.10 23.41
C GLY A 526 -5.15 -4.60 23.34
N THR A 527 -5.85 -4.18 22.30
CA THR A 527 -6.22 -2.77 22.08
C THR A 527 -7.69 -2.64 21.70
N GLU A 528 -8.32 -1.59 22.21
CA GLU A 528 -9.61 -1.09 21.82
C GLU A 528 -9.46 0.37 21.35
N LEU A 529 -9.74 0.59 20.08
CA LEU A 529 -9.78 1.90 19.43
C LEU A 529 -11.22 2.41 19.41
N ILE A 530 -11.43 3.62 19.92
CA ILE A 530 -12.75 4.24 20.04
C ILE A 530 -12.75 5.58 19.30
N LEU A 531 -13.69 5.75 18.39
CA LEU A 531 -13.88 6.96 17.61
C LEU A 531 -15.34 7.42 17.67
N ASP A 532 -15.53 8.70 17.98
CA ASP A 532 -16.83 9.35 17.92
C ASP A 532 -16.92 10.12 16.58
N VAL A 533 -17.87 9.74 15.72
CA VAL A 533 -18.08 10.32 14.38
C VAL A 533 -19.53 10.79 14.22
N ASP A 534 -19.74 11.77 13.34
CA ASP A 534 -21.10 12.18 12.96
C ASP A 534 -21.77 11.05 12.14
N TRP A 535 -22.93 10.59 12.59
CA TRP A 535 -23.59 9.42 11.99
C TRP A 535 -24.11 9.70 10.58
N ALA A 536 -24.52 10.94 10.28
CA ALA A 536 -25.03 11.32 8.96
C ALA A 536 -23.89 11.46 7.96
N ASP A 537 -22.77 12.06 8.37
CA ASP A 537 -21.53 12.14 7.58
C ASP A 537 -20.95 10.73 7.31
N PHE A 538 -20.93 9.87 8.33
CA PHE A 538 -20.48 8.48 8.19
C PHE A 538 -21.36 7.68 7.21
N LEU A 539 -22.68 7.83 7.28
CA LEU A 539 -23.61 7.21 6.33
C LEU A 539 -23.44 7.76 4.91
N SER A 540 -23.34 9.08 4.73
CA SER A 540 -23.12 9.70 3.41
C SER A 540 -21.89 9.14 2.74
N LYS A 541 -20.79 8.98 3.50
CA LYS A 541 -19.53 8.44 2.97
C LYS A 541 -19.60 6.94 2.65
N LEU A 542 -20.37 6.17 3.43
CA LEU A 542 -20.68 4.77 3.10
C LEU A 542 -21.56 4.64 1.85
N GLN A 543 -22.38 5.64 1.55
CA GLN A 543 -23.18 5.70 0.32
C GLN A 543 -22.31 6.11 -0.89
N GLU A 544 -21.46 7.12 -0.74
CA GLU A 544 -20.57 7.62 -1.80
C GLU A 544 -19.56 6.57 -2.29
N SER A 545 -19.18 5.60 -1.46
CA SER A 545 -18.32 4.48 -1.86
C SER A 545 -19.02 3.48 -2.79
N GLY A 546 -20.30 3.66 -3.12
CA GLY A 546 -21.03 2.87 -4.12
C GLY A 546 -21.66 1.59 -3.57
N HIS A 547 -21.65 1.38 -2.25
CA HIS A 547 -22.14 0.14 -1.62
C HIS A 547 -23.59 0.23 -1.12
N TYR A 548 -24.34 1.28 -1.49
CA TYR A 548 -25.69 1.55 -0.99
C TYR A 548 -26.59 2.21 -2.04
N GLU A 549 -27.35 1.43 -2.82
CA GLU A 549 -28.29 1.99 -3.81
C GLU A 549 -29.74 2.16 -3.30
N SER A 550 -30.23 1.38 -2.31
CA SER A 550 -31.68 1.42 -2.02
C SER A 550 -32.20 0.82 -0.69
N ILE A 551 -31.72 1.21 0.50
CA ILE A 551 -32.41 0.77 1.75
C ILE A 551 -32.51 1.84 2.85
N LEU A 552 -32.65 3.13 2.54
CA LEU A 552 -33.37 4.00 3.47
C LEU A 552 -34.84 3.93 3.08
N ASN A 553 -35.51 2.87 3.53
CA ASN A 553 -36.95 2.78 3.40
C ASN A 553 -37.54 3.84 4.34
N THR A 554 -37.75 5.05 3.81
CA THR A 554 -38.27 6.23 4.54
C THR A 554 -39.68 6.02 5.11
N GLY A 555 -40.26 4.82 4.95
CA GLY A 555 -41.52 4.39 5.52
C GLY A 555 -41.58 4.35 7.05
N ASN A 556 -40.44 4.32 7.76
CA ASN A 556 -40.40 4.28 9.24
C ASN A 556 -40.04 5.63 9.91
N GLY A 557 -39.83 6.70 9.14
CA GLY A 557 -39.48 8.03 9.67
C GLY A 557 -37.98 8.24 9.95
N VAL A 558 -37.59 9.51 10.10
CA VAL A 558 -36.20 10.02 10.12
C VAL A 558 -35.44 9.70 11.43
N PHE A 559 -36.02 8.93 12.36
CA PHE A 559 -35.49 8.71 13.72
C PHE A 559 -35.58 7.26 14.23
N ASP A 560 -35.66 6.26 13.34
CA ASP A 560 -35.54 4.83 13.74
C ASP A 560 -34.06 4.46 13.98
N TYR A 561 -33.51 4.85 15.13
CA TYR A 561 -32.11 4.63 15.48
C TYR A 561 -31.70 3.16 15.52
N ASP A 562 -32.61 2.26 15.91
CA ASP A 562 -32.38 0.81 15.89
C ASP A 562 -32.39 0.27 14.44
N GLY A 563 -33.22 0.85 13.56
CA GLY A 563 -33.16 0.64 12.11
C GLY A 563 -31.81 1.10 11.53
N ILE A 564 -31.41 2.33 11.82
CA ILE A 564 -30.15 2.94 11.33
C ILE A 564 -28.93 2.10 11.76
N LEU A 565 -28.84 1.69 13.03
CA LEU A 565 -27.72 0.88 13.51
C LEU A 565 -27.67 -0.50 12.84
N ARG A 566 -28.82 -1.13 12.55
CA ARG A 566 -28.89 -2.39 11.80
C ARG A 566 -28.45 -2.23 10.35
N ASP A 567 -28.82 -1.13 9.71
CA ASP A 567 -28.40 -0.85 8.34
C ASP A 567 -26.90 -0.51 8.28
N ILE A 568 -26.40 0.29 9.23
CA ILE A 568 -24.96 0.55 9.39
C ILE A 568 -24.18 -0.75 9.58
N LYS A 569 -24.64 -1.66 10.47
CA LYS A 569 -23.99 -2.96 10.69
C LYS A 569 -23.85 -3.75 9.39
N LYS A 570 -24.93 -3.88 8.61
CA LYS A 570 -24.91 -4.61 7.33
C LYS A 570 -23.96 -3.96 6.32
N CYS A 571 -24.02 -2.64 6.19
CA CYS A 571 -23.17 -1.89 5.27
C CYS A 571 -21.70 -2.02 5.65
N LEU A 572 -21.39 -1.90 6.95
CA LEU A 572 -20.03 -2.00 7.47
C LEU A 572 -19.48 -3.42 7.30
N THR A 573 -20.30 -4.46 7.52
CA THR A 573 -19.91 -5.87 7.27
C THR A 573 -19.52 -6.07 5.81
N ARG A 574 -20.34 -5.56 4.87
CA ARG A 574 -20.05 -5.63 3.43
C ARG A 574 -18.79 -4.83 3.06
N TYR A 575 -18.70 -3.59 3.51
CA TYR A 575 -17.54 -2.72 3.23
C TYR A 575 -16.23 -3.35 3.72
N ILE A 576 -16.21 -3.89 4.94
CA ILE A 576 -15.03 -4.56 5.48
C ILE A 576 -14.70 -5.82 4.68
N GLY A 577 -15.70 -6.60 4.26
CA GLY A 577 -15.47 -7.78 3.41
C GLY A 577 -14.90 -7.45 2.03
N GLU A 578 -15.26 -6.31 1.46
CA GLU A 578 -14.71 -5.85 0.18
C GLU A 578 -13.28 -5.29 0.33
N VAL A 579 -13.01 -4.57 1.42
CA VAL A 579 -11.69 -3.98 1.68
C VAL A 579 -10.69 -5.00 2.24
N ILE A 580 -11.15 -6.02 2.97
CA ILE A 580 -10.33 -7.04 3.64
C ILE A 580 -10.86 -8.45 3.31
N PRO A 581 -10.89 -8.85 2.03
CA PRO A 581 -11.52 -10.10 1.59
C PRO A 581 -10.72 -11.35 1.98
N ASN A 582 -9.42 -11.21 2.32
CA ASN A 582 -8.51 -12.34 2.52
C ASN A 582 -7.93 -12.39 3.94
N SER A 583 -8.60 -11.81 4.94
CA SER A 583 -8.14 -11.92 6.32
C SER A 583 -8.29 -13.33 6.88
N PHE A 584 -7.16 -13.96 7.24
CA PHE A 584 -7.18 -15.20 8.01
C PHE A 584 -7.58 -14.99 9.48
N ILE A 585 -7.48 -13.76 10.00
CA ILE A 585 -8.00 -13.40 11.33
C ILE A 585 -9.47 -13.02 11.17
N PRO A 586 -10.42 -13.70 11.83
CA PRO A 586 -11.83 -13.39 11.67
C PRO A 586 -12.15 -11.95 12.08
N VAL A 587 -12.99 -11.26 11.30
CA VAL A 587 -13.52 -9.93 11.64
C VAL A 587 -15.02 -10.06 11.87
N ARG A 588 -15.53 -9.46 12.95
CA ARG A 588 -16.95 -9.51 13.32
C ARG A 588 -17.50 -8.12 13.55
N VAL A 589 -18.65 -7.82 12.97
CA VAL A 589 -19.33 -6.53 13.13
C VAL A 589 -20.56 -6.68 14.02
N ALA A 590 -20.67 -5.88 15.07
CA ALA A 590 -21.76 -5.97 16.04
C ALA A 590 -22.30 -4.60 16.44
N ILE A 591 -23.57 -4.56 16.85
CA ILE A 591 -24.16 -3.40 17.53
C ILE A 591 -23.91 -3.56 19.02
N ILE A 592 -23.36 -2.53 19.65
CA ILE A 592 -23.17 -2.45 21.09
C ILE A 592 -24.36 -1.67 21.66
N SER A 593 -25.11 -2.26 22.60
CA SER A 593 -26.24 -1.59 23.24
C SER A 593 -26.21 -1.80 24.74
N LYS A 594 -26.28 -0.70 25.51
CA LYS A 594 -26.38 -0.74 26.98
C LYS A 594 -27.68 -1.38 27.49
N LYS A 595 -28.73 -1.49 26.66
CA LYS A 595 -30.03 -2.08 27.05
C LYS A 595 -30.10 -3.60 26.87
N LEU A 596 -29.25 -4.19 26.03
CA LEU A 596 -29.18 -5.64 25.83
C LEU A 596 -28.02 -6.19 26.64
N SER A 597 -28.31 -6.87 27.73
CA SER A 597 -27.33 -7.53 28.63
C SER A 597 -26.53 -8.69 27.99
N LYS A 598 -26.67 -8.89 26.68
CA LYS A 598 -25.84 -9.75 25.84
C LYS A 598 -25.53 -8.99 24.54
N SER A 599 -24.25 -8.79 24.24
CA SER A 599 -23.81 -8.40 22.89
C SER A 599 -24.35 -9.39 21.87
N GLU A 600 -24.91 -8.94 20.75
CA GLU A 600 -25.13 -9.81 19.59
C GLU A 600 -23.81 -10.50 19.22
N SER A 601 -23.86 -11.74 18.73
CA SER A 601 -22.67 -12.55 18.41
C SER A 601 -21.80 -12.00 17.26
N GLY A 602 -22.18 -10.85 16.70
CA GLY A 602 -21.57 -10.19 15.54
C GLY A 602 -21.84 -10.94 14.24
N GLU A 603 -22.01 -10.22 13.14
CA GLU A 603 -21.98 -10.79 11.80
C GLU A 603 -20.51 -11.02 11.41
N VAL A 604 -20.19 -12.22 10.91
CA VAL A 604 -18.84 -12.57 10.48
C VAL A 604 -18.63 -11.99 9.08
N VAL A 605 -17.49 -11.35 8.88
CA VAL A 605 -17.07 -10.88 7.55
C VAL A 605 -16.51 -12.07 6.76
N ASP A 606 -17.05 -12.29 5.56
CA ASP A 606 -16.62 -13.36 4.68
C ASP A 606 -15.15 -13.21 4.26
N SER A 607 -14.44 -14.33 4.19
CA SER A 607 -13.06 -14.35 3.68
C SER A 607 -12.71 -15.64 2.95
N TYR A 608 -12.11 -15.52 1.76
CA TYR A 608 -11.68 -16.66 0.96
C TYR A 608 -10.59 -17.49 1.65
N VAL A 609 -9.67 -16.83 2.37
CA VAL A 609 -8.64 -17.53 3.14
C VAL A 609 -9.25 -18.32 4.30
N GLN A 610 -10.26 -17.76 4.98
CA GLN A 610 -10.94 -18.51 6.04
C GLN A 610 -11.69 -19.73 5.49
N GLN A 611 -12.35 -19.60 4.33
CA GLN A 611 -12.98 -20.73 3.65
C GLN A 611 -11.96 -21.81 3.29
N PHE A 612 -10.76 -21.44 2.82
CA PHE A 612 -9.66 -22.36 2.56
C PHE A 612 -9.16 -23.10 3.82
N LEU A 613 -9.19 -22.45 4.98
CA LEU A 613 -8.76 -23.04 6.26
C LEU A 613 -9.87 -23.82 6.97
N ASP A 614 -11.14 -23.59 6.62
CA ASP A 614 -12.26 -24.26 7.23
C ASP A 614 -12.35 -25.72 6.78
N LYS A 615 -12.31 -26.64 7.74
CA LYS A 615 -12.35 -28.10 7.49
C LYS A 615 -13.67 -28.54 6.88
N ASP A 616 -14.74 -27.77 7.09
CA ASP A 616 -16.05 -28.02 6.50
C ASP A 616 -16.07 -27.73 4.98
N SER A 617 -15.13 -26.93 4.47
CA SER A 617 -15.02 -26.60 3.03
C SER A 617 -14.34 -27.70 2.20
N GLY A 618 -13.57 -28.57 2.84
CA GLY A 618 -12.83 -29.66 2.17
C GLY A 618 -11.50 -29.99 2.83
N THR A 619 -10.85 -31.06 2.37
CA THR A 619 -9.49 -31.40 2.82
C THR A 619 -8.46 -30.73 1.92
N ILE A 620 -7.53 -29.99 2.52
CA ILE A 620 -6.38 -29.42 1.81
C ILE A 620 -5.51 -30.57 1.28
N LEU A 621 -5.25 -30.57 -0.02
CA LEU A 621 -4.39 -31.53 -0.71
C LEU A 621 -3.05 -30.88 -1.05
N ARG A 622 -1.99 -31.67 -1.13
CA ARG A 622 -0.64 -31.20 -1.47
C ARG A 622 -0.16 -31.81 -2.78
N ASP A 623 0.24 -30.96 -3.72
CA ASP A 623 1.02 -31.36 -4.90
C ASP A 623 2.51 -31.19 -4.60
N THR A 624 3.20 -32.31 -4.36
CA THR A 624 4.64 -32.31 -4.05
C THR A 624 5.51 -31.90 -5.24
N GLY A 625 5.03 -32.06 -6.48
CA GLY A 625 5.81 -31.69 -7.67
C GLY A 625 5.95 -30.18 -7.82
N SER A 626 4.86 -29.45 -7.54
CA SER A 626 4.79 -27.99 -7.67
C SER A 626 4.95 -27.25 -6.33
N ASN A 627 5.07 -27.98 -5.22
CA ASN A 627 5.07 -27.50 -3.83
C ASN A 627 3.89 -26.54 -3.51
N ILE A 628 2.68 -26.98 -3.85
CA ILE A 628 1.45 -26.19 -3.69
C ILE A 628 0.44 -26.97 -2.86
N ASP A 629 -0.23 -26.26 -1.95
CA ASP A 629 -1.39 -26.78 -1.24
C ASP A 629 -2.66 -26.24 -1.89
N TYR A 630 -3.69 -27.04 -2.05
CA TYR A 630 -4.91 -26.61 -2.74
C TYR A 630 -6.18 -27.27 -2.19
N ILE A 631 -7.30 -26.58 -2.38
CA ILE A 631 -8.65 -27.13 -2.23
C ILE A 631 -9.38 -26.97 -3.56
N LEU A 632 -10.06 -28.01 -3.99
CA LEU A 632 -11.01 -27.97 -5.10
C LEU A 632 -12.39 -28.27 -4.54
N LYS A 633 -13.34 -27.37 -4.77
CA LYS A 633 -14.74 -27.58 -4.36
C LYS A 633 -15.33 -28.79 -5.10
N ASN A 634 -16.27 -29.50 -4.49
CA ASN A 634 -16.83 -30.75 -5.06
C ASN A 634 -17.48 -30.55 -6.43
N ASP A 635 -18.09 -29.40 -6.67
CA ASP A 635 -18.68 -29.00 -7.95
C ASP A 635 -17.64 -28.44 -8.93
N MET A 636 -16.34 -28.47 -8.60
CA MET A 636 -15.23 -28.00 -9.43
C MET A 636 -15.43 -26.57 -9.97
N SER A 637 -16.29 -25.78 -9.33
CA SER A 637 -16.55 -24.39 -9.73
C SER A 637 -15.51 -23.45 -9.16
N GLU A 638 -14.75 -23.88 -8.16
CA GLU A 638 -13.83 -23.04 -7.42
C GLU A 638 -12.61 -23.84 -6.97
N ALA A 639 -11.43 -23.24 -7.14
CA ALA A 639 -10.18 -23.76 -6.62
C ALA A 639 -9.40 -22.69 -5.87
N CYS A 640 -8.89 -23.07 -4.70
CA CYS A 640 -8.03 -22.25 -3.85
C CYS A 640 -6.64 -22.87 -3.80
N PHE A 641 -5.62 -22.04 -3.93
CA PHE A 641 -4.21 -22.41 -3.98
C PHE A 641 -3.42 -21.63 -2.95
N TRP A 642 -2.55 -22.32 -2.22
CA TRP A 642 -1.48 -21.75 -1.45
C TRP A 642 -0.15 -22.12 -2.12
N MET A 643 0.45 -21.14 -2.77
CA MET A 643 1.76 -21.25 -3.39
C MET A 643 2.83 -21.09 -2.34
N ARG A 644 3.46 -22.19 -1.91
CA ARG A 644 4.29 -22.21 -0.70
C ARG A 644 5.63 -21.50 -0.88
N ASP A 645 6.24 -21.63 -2.06
CA ASP A 645 7.53 -21.01 -2.38
C ASP A 645 7.39 -19.49 -2.52
N GLU A 646 6.35 -19.05 -3.24
CA GLU A 646 6.07 -17.63 -3.46
C GLU A 646 5.31 -16.98 -2.29
N GLN A 647 4.73 -17.79 -1.40
CA GLN A 647 3.85 -17.39 -0.30
C GLN A 647 2.70 -16.49 -0.78
N VAL A 648 1.96 -16.99 -1.77
CA VAL A 648 0.82 -16.32 -2.40
C VAL A 648 -0.40 -17.20 -2.27
N PHE A 649 -1.51 -16.61 -1.82
CA PHE A 649 -2.81 -17.26 -1.85
C PHE A 649 -3.55 -16.84 -3.13
N VAL A 650 -4.11 -17.80 -3.86
CA VAL A 650 -4.86 -17.56 -5.10
C VAL A 650 -6.17 -18.32 -5.05
N GLN A 651 -7.26 -17.65 -5.38
CA GLN A 651 -8.57 -18.25 -5.56
C GLN A 651 -9.05 -17.99 -6.99
N MET A 652 -9.61 -19.02 -7.62
CA MET A 652 -10.11 -19.00 -8.99
C MET A 652 -11.51 -19.59 -9.04
N GLU A 653 -12.42 -18.89 -9.69
CA GLU A 653 -13.79 -19.35 -9.92
C GLU A 653 -13.95 -19.74 -11.39
N ASN A 654 -14.84 -20.69 -11.67
CA ASN A 654 -15.27 -21.08 -13.01
C ASN A 654 -16.73 -20.69 -13.18
N ASP A 655 -16.93 -19.58 -13.88
CA ASP A 655 -18.22 -18.91 -14.06
C ASP A 655 -18.78 -19.02 -15.48
N ALA A 656 -18.36 -20.07 -16.20
CA ALA A 656 -18.77 -20.34 -17.59
C ALA A 656 -20.30 -20.56 -17.83
N GLU A 657 -21.17 -20.34 -16.83
CA GLU A 657 -22.64 -20.44 -16.92
C GLU A 657 -23.38 -19.09 -16.81
N LEU A 658 -22.71 -18.00 -16.44
CA LEU A 658 -23.36 -16.70 -16.22
C LEU A 658 -23.55 -15.95 -17.55
N PHE A 659 -24.75 -16.01 -18.13
CA PHE A 659 -25.20 -15.17 -19.25
C PHE A 659 -25.40 -13.68 -18.88
N SER A 660 -24.93 -13.24 -17.71
CA SER A 660 -25.11 -11.87 -17.25
C SER A 660 -24.02 -10.95 -17.79
N ASP A 661 -24.40 -9.78 -18.30
CA ASP A 661 -23.51 -8.65 -18.65
C ASP A 661 -22.67 -8.12 -17.46
N GLN A 662 -22.69 -8.77 -16.29
CA GLN A 662 -21.88 -8.43 -15.13
C GLN A 662 -20.49 -9.06 -15.24
N MET A 663 -19.52 -8.28 -15.73
CA MET A 663 -18.10 -8.67 -15.74
C MET A 663 -17.55 -8.65 -14.30
N ILE A 664 -17.04 -9.79 -13.83
CA ILE A 664 -16.38 -9.94 -12.53
C ILE A 664 -14.89 -9.66 -12.73
N SER A 665 -14.36 -8.61 -12.10
CA SER A 665 -12.96 -8.23 -12.23
C SER A 665 -12.07 -8.98 -11.25
N ASP A 666 -10.81 -9.20 -11.63
CA ASP A 666 -9.78 -9.75 -10.75
C ASP A 666 -9.56 -8.85 -9.51
N LYS A 667 -9.24 -9.49 -8.38
CA LYS A 667 -8.99 -8.84 -7.10
C LYS A 667 -7.56 -9.09 -6.65
N PHE A 668 -6.86 -8.03 -6.29
CA PHE A 668 -5.49 -8.11 -5.79
C PHE A 668 -5.42 -7.66 -4.34
N CYS A 669 -4.80 -8.46 -3.51
CA CYS A 669 -4.68 -8.24 -2.07
C CYS A 669 -3.23 -8.30 -1.62
N TYR A 670 -2.95 -7.64 -0.50
CA TYR A 670 -1.70 -7.77 0.23
C TYR A 670 -1.99 -8.08 1.70
N LYS A 671 -1.60 -9.27 2.14
CA LYS A 671 -1.74 -9.77 3.51
C LYS A 671 -3.15 -9.61 4.08
N GLY A 672 -4.15 -9.90 3.25
CA GLY A 672 -5.57 -9.92 3.58
C GLY A 672 -6.36 -8.71 3.08
N VAL A 673 -5.69 -7.65 2.61
CA VAL A 673 -6.33 -6.37 2.29
C VAL A 673 -6.31 -6.07 0.80
N LEU A 674 -7.43 -5.63 0.25
CA LEU A 674 -7.56 -5.22 -1.15
C LEU A 674 -6.67 -4.02 -1.48
N VAL A 675 -5.95 -4.12 -2.58
CA VAL A 675 -5.04 -3.09 -3.09
C VAL A 675 -5.29 -2.93 -4.60
N ARG A 676 -5.52 -1.70 -5.05
CA ARG A 676 -5.77 -1.38 -6.47
C ARG A 676 -4.48 -1.57 -7.28
N ASN A 677 -4.61 -1.85 -8.56
CA ASN A 677 -3.47 -1.92 -9.48
C ASN A 677 -3.52 -0.74 -10.47
N LYS A 678 -2.52 0.15 -10.44
CA LYS A 678 -2.52 1.45 -11.18
C LYS A 678 -2.54 1.33 -12.71
N THR A 679 -2.24 0.16 -13.24
CA THR A 679 -1.83 -0.02 -14.64
C THR A 679 -2.75 -0.91 -15.45
N ILE A 680 -3.72 -1.56 -14.79
CA ILE A 680 -4.89 -2.10 -15.48
C ILE A 680 -5.74 -0.87 -15.83
N LYS A 681 -5.47 -0.31 -17.01
CA LYS A 681 -6.17 0.86 -17.52
C LYS A 681 -7.67 0.59 -17.52
N ASN A 682 -8.47 1.65 -17.44
CA ASN A 682 -9.94 1.69 -17.59
C ASN A 682 -10.46 1.01 -18.88
N ARG A 683 -10.31 -0.30 -19.00
CA ARG A 683 -11.07 -1.17 -19.88
C ARG A 683 -11.83 -2.09 -18.95
N LYS A 684 -13.13 -2.17 -19.14
CA LYS A 684 -13.99 -3.13 -18.44
C LYS A 684 -13.67 -4.60 -18.79
N GLU A 685 -12.53 -4.90 -19.44
CA GLU A 685 -12.28 -6.16 -20.16
C GLU A 685 -11.01 -6.92 -19.72
N ASP A 686 -10.21 -6.43 -18.76
CA ASP A 686 -8.85 -6.97 -18.54
C ASP A 686 -8.77 -7.91 -17.31
N ASN A 687 -9.45 -9.07 -17.32
CA ASN A 687 -9.07 -10.19 -16.44
C ASN A 687 -7.72 -10.78 -16.93
N LEU A 688 -6.86 -11.22 -16.01
CA LEU A 688 -5.54 -11.78 -16.31
C LEU A 688 -5.63 -13.05 -17.18
N ILE A 689 -6.60 -13.92 -16.90
CA ILE A 689 -6.80 -15.18 -17.62
C ILE A 689 -7.96 -15.06 -18.62
N SER A 690 -9.17 -14.86 -18.11
CA SER A 690 -10.41 -14.81 -18.87
C SER A 690 -11.52 -14.20 -18.04
N ARG A 691 -12.51 -13.56 -18.66
CA ARG A 691 -13.70 -13.06 -17.95
C ARG A 691 -14.51 -14.17 -17.25
N TYR A 692 -14.33 -15.43 -17.66
CA TYR A 692 -14.99 -16.60 -17.08
C TYR A 692 -14.19 -17.24 -15.95
N ILE A 693 -12.94 -16.82 -15.76
CA ILE A 693 -12.02 -17.30 -14.71
C ILE A 693 -11.50 -16.10 -13.93
N PRO A 694 -12.34 -15.44 -13.11
CA PRO A 694 -11.88 -14.34 -12.27
C PRO A 694 -10.87 -14.86 -11.24
N VAL A 695 -9.86 -14.03 -10.95
CA VAL A 695 -8.76 -14.37 -10.04
C VAL A 695 -8.77 -13.44 -8.84
N SER A 696 -8.76 -14.01 -7.64
CA SER A 696 -8.45 -13.31 -6.40
C SER A 696 -7.06 -13.74 -5.93
N MET A 697 -6.12 -12.80 -5.83
CA MET A 697 -4.73 -13.09 -5.49
C MET A 697 -4.25 -12.25 -4.31
N ASP A 698 -3.67 -12.88 -3.30
CA ASP A 698 -3.11 -12.24 -2.11
C ASP A 698 -1.60 -12.48 -1.98
N ILE A 699 -0.84 -11.39 -2.11
CA ILE A 699 0.61 -11.38 -1.97
C ILE A 699 0.97 -11.29 -0.49
N MET A 700 1.46 -12.39 0.08
CA MET A 700 1.86 -12.44 1.49
C MET A 700 3.39 -12.55 1.68
N GLY A 701 4.11 -13.12 0.70
CA GLY A 701 5.56 -13.37 0.75
C GLY A 701 6.50 -12.20 0.49
N MET A 702 6.02 -10.97 0.43
CA MET A 702 6.83 -9.79 0.09
C MET A 702 6.76 -8.72 1.17
N ASN A 703 7.79 -7.87 1.24
CA ASN A 703 7.77 -6.68 2.09
C ASN A 703 6.96 -5.56 1.43
N ALA A 704 6.22 -4.81 2.26
CA ALA A 704 5.34 -3.74 1.79
C ALA A 704 6.09 -2.64 1.03
N SER A 705 7.33 -2.32 1.41
CA SER A 705 8.18 -1.32 0.74
C SER A 705 8.50 -1.67 -0.71
N ASP A 706 8.51 -2.97 -1.03
CA ASP A 706 9.01 -3.47 -2.30
C ASP A 706 7.88 -3.56 -3.34
N CYS A 707 6.65 -3.79 -2.88
CA CYS A 707 5.48 -4.01 -3.73
C CYS A 707 4.39 -2.95 -3.64
N LEU A 708 4.33 -2.11 -2.59
CA LEU A 708 3.26 -1.11 -2.40
C LEU A 708 3.77 0.33 -2.47
N LEU A 709 2.87 1.24 -2.86
CA LEU A 709 3.04 2.67 -2.62
C LEU A 709 2.78 3.02 -1.15
N ILE A 710 3.27 4.19 -0.71
CA ILE A 710 3.17 4.66 0.69
C ILE A 710 1.73 4.65 1.22
N SER A 711 0.73 5.00 0.40
CA SER A 711 -0.68 5.01 0.81
C SER A 711 -1.29 3.61 0.95
N ARG A 712 -0.56 2.56 0.53
CA ARG A 712 -0.98 1.14 0.48
C ARG A 712 -2.21 0.85 -0.35
N SER A 713 -2.80 1.86 -0.99
CA SER A 713 -3.95 1.69 -1.85
C SER A 713 -3.58 1.13 -3.22
N HIS A 714 -2.29 1.14 -3.59
CA HIS A 714 -1.83 0.70 -4.90
C HIS A 714 -0.55 -0.15 -4.85
N PHE A 715 -0.50 -1.18 -5.69
CA PHE A 715 0.73 -1.88 -6.03
C PHE A 715 1.65 -1.03 -6.92
N THR A 716 2.95 -1.33 -6.88
CA THR A 716 3.93 -0.76 -7.81
C THR A 716 3.79 -1.40 -9.19
N GLU A 717 4.16 -0.67 -10.25
CA GLU A 717 4.04 -1.16 -11.64
C GLU A 717 4.86 -2.43 -11.91
N LYS A 718 5.91 -2.67 -11.12
CA LYS A 718 6.75 -3.88 -11.22
C LYS A 718 5.97 -5.17 -10.94
N MET A 719 4.83 -5.09 -10.25
CA MET A 719 4.05 -6.27 -9.85
C MET A 719 3.22 -6.88 -10.98
N ASN A 720 2.93 -6.13 -12.05
CA ASN A 720 2.02 -6.59 -13.12
C ASN A 720 2.46 -7.91 -13.77
N GLY A 721 3.71 -7.97 -14.24
CA GLY A 721 4.23 -9.17 -14.90
C GLY A 721 4.21 -10.38 -13.96
N ARG A 722 4.40 -10.15 -12.65
CA ARG A 722 4.34 -11.20 -11.64
C ARG A 722 2.91 -11.68 -11.39
N PHE A 723 1.92 -10.80 -11.38
CA PHE A 723 0.51 -11.20 -11.27
C PHE A 723 0.10 -12.09 -12.44
N GLU A 724 0.45 -11.70 -13.66
CA GLU A 724 0.20 -12.52 -14.86
C GLU A 724 0.85 -13.90 -14.75
N GLU A 725 2.15 -13.96 -14.43
CA GLU A 725 2.88 -15.22 -14.30
C GLU A 725 2.23 -16.17 -13.27
N LEU A 726 1.91 -15.67 -12.09
CA LEU A 726 1.29 -16.43 -11.00
C LEU A 726 -0.12 -16.91 -11.38
N ALA A 727 -0.92 -16.05 -12.00
CA ALA A 727 -2.26 -16.39 -12.45
C ALA A 727 -2.22 -17.51 -13.50
N TRP A 728 -1.35 -17.41 -14.52
CA TRP A 728 -1.21 -18.47 -15.53
C TRP A 728 -0.70 -19.79 -14.95
N LYS A 729 0.22 -19.74 -13.98
CA LYS A 729 0.70 -20.94 -13.26
C LYS A 729 -0.46 -21.64 -12.53
N CYS A 730 -1.26 -20.88 -11.78
CA CYS A 730 -2.42 -21.43 -11.06
C CYS A 730 -3.52 -21.91 -12.01
N PHE A 731 -3.74 -21.23 -13.14
CA PHE A 731 -4.71 -21.65 -14.14
C PHE A 731 -4.39 -23.03 -14.73
N LYS A 732 -3.12 -23.25 -15.07
CA LYS A 732 -2.64 -24.55 -15.55
C LYS A 732 -2.89 -25.64 -14.51
N LEU A 733 -2.56 -25.37 -13.25
CA LEU A 733 -2.79 -26.30 -12.14
C LEU A 733 -4.27 -26.58 -11.93
N TYR A 734 -5.13 -25.57 -12.02
CA TYR A 734 -6.57 -25.73 -11.90
C TYR A 734 -7.11 -26.74 -12.92
N VAL A 735 -6.75 -26.56 -14.20
CA VAL A 735 -7.12 -27.49 -15.29
C VAL A 735 -6.61 -28.90 -15.00
N GLU A 736 -5.34 -29.05 -14.60
CA GLU A 736 -4.74 -30.36 -14.33
C GLU A 736 -5.40 -31.08 -13.14
N ILE A 737 -5.69 -30.34 -12.06
CA ILE A 737 -6.31 -30.90 -10.85
C ILE A 737 -7.75 -31.32 -11.14
N VAL A 738 -8.52 -30.51 -11.88
CA VAL A 738 -9.88 -30.87 -12.31
C VAL A 738 -9.86 -32.12 -13.18
N ALA A 739 -8.98 -32.20 -14.18
CA ALA A 739 -8.83 -33.38 -15.02
C ALA A 739 -8.49 -34.65 -14.20
N LYS A 740 -7.52 -34.55 -13.28
CA LYS A 740 -7.14 -35.66 -12.37
C LYS A 740 -8.30 -36.07 -11.46
N HIS A 741 -9.05 -35.10 -10.93
CA HIS A 741 -10.18 -35.35 -10.04
C HIS A 741 -11.30 -36.11 -10.76
N ILE A 742 -11.68 -35.67 -11.96
CA ILE A 742 -12.71 -36.32 -12.77
C ILE A 742 -12.29 -37.74 -13.17
N LYS A 743 -11.04 -37.93 -13.59
CA LYS A 743 -10.48 -39.26 -13.86
C LYS A 743 -10.60 -40.18 -12.64
N LYS A 744 -10.29 -39.69 -11.45
CA LYS A 744 -10.39 -40.44 -10.19
C LYS A 744 -11.84 -40.82 -9.85
N LEU A 745 -12.81 -39.92 -10.08
CA LEU A 745 -14.24 -40.21 -9.93
C LEU A 745 -14.72 -41.25 -10.95
N GLY A 746 -14.22 -41.17 -12.18
CA GLY A 746 -14.43 -42.16 -13.24
C GLY A 746 -13.98 -43.56 -12.84
N LEU A 747 -12.75 -43.70 -12.32
CA LEU A 747 -12.22 -44.97 -11.82
C LEU A 747 -13.01 -45.55 -10.64
N LYS A 748 -13.77 -44.72 -9.91
CA LYS A 748 -14.62 -45.12 -8.78
C LYS A 748 -16.09 -45.34 -9.16
N ASN A 749 -16.46 -45.23 -10.44
CA ASN A 749 -17.85 -45.27 -10.94
C ASN A 749 -18.78 -44.23 -10.29
N GLN A 750 -18.26 -43.06 -9.91
CA GLN A 750 -19.01 -41.95 -9.28
C GLN A 750 -19.27 -40.78 -10.25
N LEU A 751 -19.47 -41.08 -11.54
CA LEU A 751 -19.57 -40.07 -12.61
C LEU A 751 -20.90 -39.29 -12.62
N SER A 752 -21.93 -39.74 -11.90
CA SER A 752 -23.25 -39.08 -11.87
C SER A 752 -23.21 -37.64 -11.37
N ASP A 753 -22.23 -37.30 -10.52
CA ASP A 753 -22.05 -35.96 -9.97
C ASP A 753 -21.25 -35.05 -10.92
N VAL A 754 -20.39 -35.64 -11.77
CA VAL A 754 -19.61 -34.94 -12.81
C VAL A 754 -20.50 -34.49 -13.97
N VAL A 755 -21.44 -35.34 -14.40
CA VAL A 755 -22.35 -35.06 -15.53
C VAL A 755 -23.34 -33.92 -15.24
N LYS A 756 -23.59 -33.60 -13.96
CA LYS A 756 -24.43 -32.47 -13.54
C LYS A 756 -23.73 -31.11 -13.63
N ASN A 757 -22.40 -31.09 -13.76
CA ASN A 757 -21.62 -29.86 -13.79
C ASN A 757 -21.33 -29.44 -15.24
N SER A 758 -22.02 -28.41 -15.73
CA SER A 758 -21.88 -27.96 -17.12
C SER A 758 -20.70 -27.01 -17.37
N ARG A 759 -19.96 -26.63 -16.31
CA ARG A 759 -18.84 -25.66 -16.38
C ARG A 759 -17.48 -26.29 -16.65
N SER A 760 -17.23 -27.48 -16.11
CA SER A 760 -15.95 -28.17 -16.22
C SER A 760 -15.49 -28.43 -17.67
N PRO A 761 -16.39 -28.78 -18.63
CA PRO A 761 -16.00 -28.96 -20.02
C PRO A 761 -15.34 -27.72 -20.65
N TYR A 762 -15.88 -26.51 -20.41
CA TYR A 762 -15.30 -25.26 -20.93
C TYR A 762 -13.90 -25.00 -20.37
N LEU A 763 -13.70 -25.22 -19.05
CA LEU A 763 -12.39 -25.09 -18.40
C LEU A 763 -11.35 -26.02 -19.03
N LEU A 764 -11.71 -27.26 -19.33
CA LEU A 764 -10.80 -28.23 -19.96
C LEU A 764 -10.52 -27.88 -21.44
N LEU A 765 -11.50 -27.35 -22.16
CA LEU A 765 -11.32 -26.83 -23.53
C LEU A 765 -10.39 -25.60 -23.57
N MET A 766 -10.51 -24.68 -22.61
CA MET A 766 -9.54 -23.59 -22.44
C MET A 766 -8.15 -24.16 -22.13
N GLY A 767 -8.09 -25.17 -21.26
CA GLY A 767 -6.85 -25.85 -20.90
C GLY A 767 -6.08 -26.38 -22.11
N VAL A 768 -6.76 -27.05 -23.04
CA VAL A 768 -6.11 -27.56 -24.26
C VAL A 768 -5.69 -26.45 -25.23
N LEU A 769 -6.48 -25.37 -25.36
CA LEU A 769 -6.11 -24.22 -26.19
C LEU A 769 -4.82 -23.55 -25.69
N TYR A 770 -4.70 -23.36 -24.38
CA TYR A 770 -3.56 -22.63 -23.79
C TYR A 770 -2.34 -23.52 -23.51
N PHE A 771 -2.52 -24.80 -23.19
CA PHE A 771 -1.47 -25.69 -22.70
C PHE A 771 -1.27 -26.96 -23.54
N GLY A 772 -2.13 -27.23 -24.52
CA GLY A 772 -2.04 -28.41 -25.38
C GLY A 772 -2.66 -29.68 -24.77
N LYS A 773 -2.38 -30.83 -25.40
CA LYS A 773 -2.95 -32.13 -25.01
C LYS A 773 -2.63 -32.48 -23.54
N ASN A 774 -3.64 -33.00 -22.84
CA ASN A 774 -3.54 -33.46 -21.47
C ASN A 774 -3.98 -34.93 -21.40
N SER A 775 -3.12 -35.80 -20.88
CA SER A 775 -3.36 -37.26 -20.84
C SER A 775 -4.57 -37.65 -19.99
N ASP A 776 -4.88 -36.90 -18.93
CA ASP A 776 -6.04 -37.18 -18.08
C ASP A 776 -7.34 -36.76 -18.76
N VAL A 777 -7.33 -35.65 -19.52
CA VAL A 777 -8.47 -35.23 -20.34
C VAL A 777 -8.70 -36.19 -21.51
N ALA A 778 -7.64 -36.67 -22.16
CA ALA A 778 -7.74 -37.70 -23.19
C ALA A 778 -8.41 -38.99 -22.66
N TYR A 779 -8.04 -39.43 -21.44
CA TYR A 779 -8.70 -40.54 -20.78
C TYR A 779 -10.18 -40.26 -20.50
N ILE A 780 -10.54 -39.05 -20.05
CA ILE A 780 -11.94 -38.65 -19.85
C ILE A 780 -12.74 -38.75 -21.15
N CYS A 781 -12.14 -38.36 -22.28
CA CYS A 781 -12.75 -38.49 -23.61
C CYS A 781 -12.97 -39.96 -23.99
N GLU A 782 -11.98 -40.83 -23.76
CA GLU A 782 -12.08 -42.28 -24.01
C GLU A 782 -13.21 -42.94 -23.20
N GLN A 783 -13.48 -42.44 -21.99
CA GLN A 783 -14.56 -42.94 -21.12
C GLN A 783 -15.94 -42.34 -21.46
N ASN A 784 -16.04 -41.44 -22.45
CA ASN A 784 -17.28 -40.81 -22.89
C ASN A 784 -18.09 -40.16 -21.75
N VAL A 785 -17.41 -39.56 -20.76
CA VAL A 785 -18.04 -39.00 -19.55
C VAL A 785 -19.10 -37.95 -19.88
N TRP A 786 -18.87 -37.15 -20.92
CA TRP A 786 -19.76 -36.08 -21.37
C TRP A 786 -20.29 -36.30 -22.78
N ALA A 787 -20.63 -37.56 -23.12
CA ALA A 787 -21.21 -37.88 -24.42
C ALA A 787 -22.45 -37.03 -24.76
N ASP A 788 -23.21 -36.59 -23.75
CA ASP A 788 -24.42 -35.77 -23.90
C ASP A 788 -24.13 -34.26 -23.89
N THR A 789 -22.93 -33.82 -23.51
CA THR A 789 -22.55 -32.40 -23.56
C THR A 789 -22.22 -32.03 -24.99
N THR A 790 -23.03 -31.15 -25.57
CA THR A 790 -22.92 -30.75 -26.96
C THR A 790 -22.86 -29.25 -27.12
N TYR A 791 -22.14 -28.80 -28.14
CA TYR A 791 -21.90 -27.39 -28.45
C TYR A 791 -22.59 -27.01 -29.75
N PHE A 792 -23.02 -25.76 -29.83
CA PHE A 792 -23.73 -25.23 -31.00
C PHE A 792 -22.75 -24.91 -32.13
N MET A 793 -22.76 -25.75 -33.17
CA MET A 793 -21.97 -25.56 -34.39
C MET A 793 -22.87 -25.44 -35.61
N GLN A 794 -22.42 -24.74 -36.64
CA GLN A 794 -23.08 -24.65 -37.94
C GLN A 794 -22.13 -25.07 -39.05
N HIS A 795 -22.64 -25.51 -40.20
CA HIS A 795 -21.83 -25.79 -41.39
C HIS A 795 -22.17 -24.81 -42.51
N LEU A 796 -21.17 -24.53 -43.34
CA LEU A 796 -21.31 -23.64 -44.48
C LEU A 796 -21.85 -24.39 -45.70
N LYS A 797 -23.02 -24.00 -46.21
CA LYS A 797 -23.57 -24.49 -47.47
C LYS A 797 -23.50 -23.42 -48.55
N LYS A 798 -23.13 -23.81 -49.77
CA LYS A 798 -23.10 -22.94 -50.96
C LYS A 798 -24.33 -23.17 -51.83
N ASP A 799 -24.98 -22.09 -52.23
CA ASP A 799 -25.99 -22.06 -53.29
C ASP A 799 -25.59 -21.01 -54.32
N THR A 800 -25.22 -21.44 -55.53
CA THR A 800 -24.63 -20.60 -56.60
C THR A 800 -23.46 -19.71 -56.12
N LYS A 801 -23.66 -18.39 -55.95
CA LYS A 801 -22.65 -17.43 -55.46
C LYS A 801 -22.85 -17.01 -54.00
N LYS A 802 -23.88 -17.51 -53.33
CA LYS A 802 -24.26 -17.14 -51.96
C LYS A 802 -24.07 -18.33 -51.02
N TYR A 803 -23.88 -18.05 -49.73
CA TYR A 803 -23.66 -19.08 -48.71
C TYR A 803 -24.68 -18.94 -47.58
N LYS A 804 -24.94 -20.03 -46.87
CA LYS A 804 -25.80 -20.02 -45.68
C LYS A 804 -25.22 -20.96 -44.63
N LEU A 805 -25.30 -20.55 -43.36
CA LEU A 805 -25.13 -21.47 -42.25
C LEU A 805 -26.45 -22.23 -42.06
N GLU A 806 -26.40 -23.55 -42.26
CA GLU A 806 -27.57 -24.41 -42.05
C GLU A 806 -27.64 -24.93 -40.61
N ASP A 807 -28.82 -25.48 -40.26
CA ASP A 807 -29.24 -25.75 -38.89
C ASP A 807 -28.26 -26.59 -38.07
N SER A 808 -28.25 -26.27 -36.78
CA SER A 808 -27.30 -26.62 -35.74
C SER A 808 -26.96 -28.11 -35.68
N VAL A 809 -25.67 -28.43 -35.77
CA VAL A 809 -25.17 -29.75 -35.39
C VAL A 809 -24.67 -29.66 -33.95
N HIS A 810 -25.23 -30.51 -33.10
CA HIS A 810 -24.73 -30.73 -31.75
C HIS A 810 -23.44 -31.56 -31.86
N VAL A 811 -22.30 -30.92 -31.61
CA VAL A 811 -20.97 -31.56 -31.62
C VAL A 811 -20.57 -31.89 -30.18
N THR A 812 -20.05 -33.10 -29.95
CA THR A 812 -19.72 -33.55 -28.59
C THR A 812 -18.44 -32.91 -28.05
N PHE A 813 -18.27 -32.89 -26.74
CA PHE A 813 -17.01 -32.46 -26.10
C PHE A 813 -15.77 -33.16 -26.67
N ASN A 814 -15.85 -34.47 -26.92
CA ASN A 814 -14.72 -35.25 -27.42
C ASN A 814 -14.25 -34.76 -28.79
N ASP A 815 -15.19 -34.44 -29.69
CA ASP A 815 -14.89 -33.96 -31.02
C ASP A 815 -14.18 -32.59 -30.97
N VAL A 816 -14.69 -31.66 -30.14
CA VAL A 816 -14.09 -30.33 -29.95
C VAL A 816 -12.70 -30.43 -29.32
N TYR A 817 -12.53 -31.30 -28.33
CA TYR A 817 -11.23 -31.54 -27.69
C TYR A 817 -10.20 -32.06 -28.69
N GLU A 818 -10.55 -33.04 -29.54
CA GLU A 818 -9.66 -33.54 -30.58
C GLU A 818 -9.26 -32.45 -31.58
N TRP A 819 -10.18 -31.53 -31.92
CA TRP A 819 -9.90 -30.43 -32.84
C TRP A 819 -8.93 -29.43 -32.24
N PHE A 820 -9.18 -28.96 -31.01
CA PHE A 820 -8.28 -28.04 -30.31
C PHE A 820 -6.92 -28.67 -30.00
N SER A 821 -6.88 -30.00 -29.89
CA SER A 821 -5.65 -30.76 -29.66
C SER A 821 -4.81 -31.01 -30.92
N SER A 822 -5.32 -30.71 -32.11
CA SER A 822 -4.71 -31.13 -33.38
C SER A 822 -3.91 -29.99 -34.03
N GLU A 823 -2.61 -30.20 -34.24
CA GLU A 823 -1.74 -29.22 -34.91
C GLU A 823 -2.04 -29.06 -36.42
N ASP A 824 -2.73 -30.03 -37.02
CA ASP A 824 -3.04 -30.05 -38.47
C ASP A 824 -4.48 -29.58 -38.81
N LYS A 825 -5.30 -29.21 -37.82
CA LYS A 825 -6.72 -28.84 -38.03
C LYS A 825 -6.93 -27.34 -37.85
N MET A 826 -7.60 -26.72 -38.81
CA MET A 826 -7.95 -25.29 -38.77
C MET A 826 -9.18 -25.07 -37.89
N ILE A 827 -9.13 -24.04 -37.04
CA ILE A 827 -10.24 -23.66 -36.17
C ILE A 827 -10.95 -22.45 -36.81
N VAL A 828 -12.26 -22.58 -37.03
CA VAL A 828 -13.09 -21.57 -37.70
C VAL A 828 -14.31 -21.25 -36.85
N TRP A 829 -14.56 -19.97 -36.60
CA TRP A 829 -15.73 -19.52 -35.84
C TRP A 829 -16.35 -18.26 -36.42
N LYS A 830 -17.63 -18.04 -36.10
CA LYS A 830 -18.38 -16.85 -36.54
C LYS A 830 -18.13 -15.70 -35.55
N VAL A 831 -17.81 -14.52 -36.08
CA VAL A 831 -17.61 -13.29 -35.29
C VAL A 831 -18.66 -12.25 -35.70
N ASN A 832 -19.21 -11.49 -34.74
CA ASN A 832 -20.08 -10.37 -35.08
C ASN A 832 -19.24 -9.16 -35.50
N ARG A 833 -19.71 -8.44 -36.53
CA ARG A 833 -19.05 -7.22 -37.02
C ARG A 833 -18.89 -6.13 -35.95
N THR A 834 -19.78 -6.10 -34.96
CA THR A 834 -19.74 -5.14 -33.84
C THR A 834 -18.61 -5.41 -32.86
N ASP A 835 -18.11 -6.65 -32.79
CA ASP A 835 -17.16 -7.11 -31.78
C ASP A 835 -15.70 -6.97 -32.26
N LEU A 836 -15.50 -6.61 -33.53
CA LEU A 836 -14.20 -6.32 -34.13
C LEU A 836 -13.69 -4.93 -33.69
N GLN A 837 -13.08 -4.84 -32.51
CA GLN A 837 -12.44 -3.61 -32.03
C GLN A 837 -11.24 -3.23 -32.93
N SER A 838 -11.25 -2.00 -33.44
CA SER A 838 -10.31 -1.53 -34.49
C SER A 838 -8.81 -1.55 -34.12
N LYS A 839 -8.01 -2.29 -34.91
CA LYS A 839 -6.85 -1.79 -35.69
C LYS A 839 -6.21 -2.94 -36.49
N ALA A 840 -6.32 -2.86 -37.82
CA ALA A 840 -5.53 -3.61 -38.81
C ALA A 840 -5.84 -5.11 -39.01
N GLU A 841 -7.11 -5.52 -39.03
CA GLU A 841 -7.47 -6.86 -39.55
C GLU A 841 -8.09 -6.73 -40.95
N LYS A 842 -7.39 -7.25 -41.97
CA LYS A 842 -7.83 -7.19 -43.36
C LYS A 842 -8.89 -8.26 -43.61
N ILE A 843 -10.13 -7.86 -43.81
CA ILE A 843 -11.23 -8.78 -44.15
C ILE A 843 -11.16 -9.11 -45.64
N LEU A 844 -11.04 -10.40 -45.98
CA LEU A 844 -10.97 -10.89 -47.35
C LEU A 844 -12.37 -11.32 -47.85
N ASP A 845 -12.74 -10.95 -49.07
CA ASP A 845 -14.04 -11.31 -49.66
C ASP A 845 -13.95 -12.64 -50.44
N ILE A 846 -14.63 -13.67 -49.93
CA ILE A 846 -14.64 -15.03 -50.49
C ILE A 846 -15.29 -15.11 -51.87
N VAL A 847 -16.19 -14.18 -52.21
CA VAL A 847 -16.95 -14.22 -53.48
C VAL A 847 -16.03 -14.01 -54.71
N SER A 848 -14.88 -13.35 -54.54
CA SER A 848 -13.90 -13.17 -55.61
C SER A 848 -13.00 -14.39 -55.84
N ILE A 849 -12.67 -15.12 -54.78
CA ILE A 849 -11.65 -16.18 -54.74
C ILE A 849 -12.18 -17.54 -55.25
N MET A 850 -13.48 -17.80 -55.09
CA MET A 850 -14.11 -19.07 -55.49
C MET A 850 -14.72 -19.08 -56.91
N ASN A 851 -14.62 -17.97 -57.64
CA ASN A 851 -15.07 -17.86 -59.04
C ASN A 851 -13.95 -18.14 -60.08
N GLU A 852 -12.72 -18.43 -59.65
CA GLU A 852 -11.69 -18.95 -60.56
C GLU A 852 -11.98 -20.41 -60.90
N GLU A 853 -12.18 -20.70 -62.19
CA GLU A 853 -12.26 -22.07 -62.70
C GLU A 853 -10.96 -22.81 -62.36
N ALA A 854 -11.10 -24.04 -61.85
CA ALA A 854 -9.97 -24.88 -61.47
C ALA A 854 -9.08 -25.13 -62.69
N SER A 855 -7.84 -24.62 -62.68
CA SER A 855 -6.78 -25.21 -63.49
C SER A 855 -6.33 -26.50 -62.81
N GLU A 856 -6.39 -27.61 -63.55
CA GLU A 856 -6.03 -28.97 -63.11
C GLU A 856 -4.51 -29.18 -62.85
N GLU A 857 -3.73 -28.13 -62.65
CA GLU A 857 -2.28 -28.23 -62.42
C GLU A 857 -1.86 -27.61 -61.08
N VAL A 858 -2.19 -28.25 -59.96
CA VAL A 858 -1.56 -27.95 -58.64
C VAL A 858 -1.06 -29.23 -57.95
N GLU A 859 -0.83 -30.31 -58.70
CA GLU A 859 -0.32 -31.56 -58.10
C GLU A 859 1.21 -31.74 -58.15
N LYS A 860 1.98 -30.81 -58.74
CA LYS A 860 3.44 -30.94 -58.79
C LYS A 860 4.16 -29.59 -58.77
N THR A 861 4.70 -29.25 -57.59
CA THR A 861 5.81 -28.33 -57.21
C THR A 861 5.38 -27.52 -55.98
N SER A 862 6.13 -27.29 -54.89
CA SER A 862 7.49 -27.61 -54.48
C SER A 862 7.64 -27.13 -53.02
N LYS A 863 8.19 -27.96 -52.12
CA LYS A 863 9.08 -27.64 -50.98
C LYS A 863 8.98 -26.33 -50.13
N TYR A 864 7.90 -25.56 -50.18
CA TYR A 864 7.60 -24.43 -49.30
C TYR A 864 6.13 -24.53 -48.89
N GLY A 865 5.84 -24.43 -47.59
CA GLY A 865 4.49 -24.62 -47.04
C GLY A 865 3.49 -23.59 -47.55
N LEU A 866 2.24 -24.04 -47.80
CA LEU A 866 1.10 -23.20 -48.17
C LEU A 866 0.88 -22.08 -47.14
N ASN A 867 0.54 -20.86 -47.58
CA ASN A 867 0.20 -19.75 -46.68
C ASN A 867 -1.18 -19.97 -46.02
N ILE A 868 -1.45 -19.29 -44.89
CA ILE A 868 -2.70 -19.48 -44.11
C ILE A 868 -3.95 -19.18 -44.93
N ARG A 869 -3.86 -18.23 -45.87
CA ARG A 869 -4.91 -17.91 -46.83
C ARG A 869 -5.24 -19.08 -47.75
N GLU A 870 -4.27 -19.65 -48.45
CA GLU A 870 -4.43 -20.78 -49.37
C GLU A 870 -4.93 -22.03 -48.66
N LYS A 871 -4.46 -22.28 -47.42
CA LYS A 871 -5.00 -23.34 -46.58
C LYS A 871 -6.47 -23.10 -46.23
N THR A 872 -6.83 -21.88 -45.86
CA THR A 872 -8.22 -21.51 -45.56
C THR A 872 -9.11 -21.61 -46.79
N GLU A 873 -8.64 -21.12 -47.93
CA GLU A 873 -9.35 -21.22 -49.20
C GLU A 873 -9.58 -22.69 -49.60
N ASN A 874 -8.58 -23.55 -49.43
CA ASN A 874 -8.71 -24.99 -49.66
C ASN A 874 -9.64 -25.66 -48.64
N TYR A 875 -9.58 -25.28 -47.36
CA TYR A 875 -10.46 -25.77 -46.31
C TYR A 875 -11.91 -25.45 -46.62
N LEU A 876 -12.23 -24.18 -46.91
CA LEU A 876 -13.57 -23.72 -47.28
C LEU A 876 -14.05 -24.33 -48.62
N LYS A 877 -13.17 -24.50 -49.62
CA LYS A 877 -13.49 -25.16 -50.90
C LYS A 877 -13.83 -26.65 -50.69
N LYS A 878 -13.15 -27.36 -49.77
CA LYS A 878 -13.46 -28.75 -49.42
C LYS A 878 -14.80 -28.85 -48.69
N THR A 879 -15.07 -27.98 -47.71
CA THR A 879 -16.35 -27.92 -46.97
C THR A 879 -17.55 -27.91 -47.90
N VAL A 880 -17.44 -27.20 -49.02
CA VAL A 880 -18.53 -26.99 -49.98
C VAL A 880 -18.70 -28.14 -50.99
N LYS A 881 -17.63 -28.89 -51.29
CA LYS A 881 -17.60 -29.89 -52.38
C LYS A 881 -17.95 -31.31 -51.94
N THR A 882 -17.66 -31.70 -50.71
CA THR A 882 -17.85 -33.07 -50.23
C THR A 882 -19.02 -33.19 -49.25
N LYS A 883 -20.00 -34.05 -49.55
CA LYS A 883 -21.08 -34.42 -48.62
C LYS A 883 -20.62 -35.32 -47.45
N ALA A 884 -19.37 -35.76 -47.45
CA ALA A 884 -18.89 -36.85 -46.60
C ALA A 884 -18.24 -36.40 -45.28
N ASP A 885 -17.77 -35.15 -45.17
CA ASP A 885 -17.21 -34.58 -43.92
C ASP A 885 -17.54 -33.07 -43.87
N PRO A 886 -18.54 -32.63 -43.09
CA PRO A 886 -18.82 -31.21 -42.91
C PRO A 886 -17.73 -30.57 -42.04
N ASN A 887 -17.02 -29.59 -42.58
CA ASN A 887 -16.16 -28.74 -41.76
C ASN A 887 -17.05 -27.81 -40.90
N TYR A 888 -16.88 -27.88 -39.59
CA TYR A 888 -17.72 -27.17 -38.62
C TYR A 888 -17.25 -25.73 -38.39
N ILE A 889 -18.21 -24.82 -38.20
CA ILE A 889 -18.01 -23.43 -37.81
C ILE A 889 -18.56 -23.27 -36.40
N ILE A 890 -17.71 -22.80 -35.49
CA ILE A 890 -18.08 -22.59 -34.09
C ILE A 890 -18.98 -21.37 -33.96
N THR A 891 -20.15 -21.57 -33.35
CA THR A 891 -21.16 -20.53 -33.11
C THR A 891 -21.62 -20.46 -31.66
N ASP A 892 -21.12 -21.36 -30.81
CA ASP A 892 -21.35 -21.36 -29.38
C ASP A 892 -20.80 -20.06 -28.77
N PRO A 893 -21.63 -19.22 -28.12
CA PRO A 893 -21.21 -17.89 -27.66
C PRO A 893 -20.02 -17.92 -26.68
N ILE A 894 -19.96 -18.92 -25.80
CA ILE A 894 -18.91 -19.04 -24.79
C ILE A 894 -17.60 -19.47 -25.46
N LEU A 895 -17.64 -20.47 -26.35
CA LEU A 895 -16.45 -20.90 -27.10
C LEU A 895 -15.93 -19.80 -28.04
N VAL A 896 -16.82 -19.05 -28.69
CA VAL A 896 -16.44 -17.89 -29.52
C VAL A 896 -15.69 -16.86 -28.67
N ASN A 897 -16.23 -16.48 -27.51
CA ASN A 897 -15.56 -15.52 -26.63
C ASN A 897 -14.21 -16.03 -26.12
N ILE A 898 -14.11 -17.31 -25.74
CA ILE A 898 -12.85 -17.94 -25.31
C ILE A 898 -11.81 -17.87 -26.45
N LEU A 899 -12.22 -18.12 -27.70
CA LEU A 899 -11.33 -18.05 -28.86
C LEU A 899 -10.89 -16.62 -29.15
N GLU A 900 -11.78 -15.63 -29.05
CA GLU A 900 -11.43 -14.21 -29.18
C GLU A 900 -10.40 -13.77 -28.12
N GLU A 901 -10.64 -14.12 -26.84
CA GLU A 901 -9.70 -13.84 -25.75
C GLU A 901 -8.34 -14.54 -25.97
N PHE A 902 -8.36 -15.78 -26.48
CA PHE A 902 -7.15 -16.52 -26.83
C PHE A 902 -6.34 -15.82 -27.93
N ILE A 903 -7.01 -15.33 -28.99
CA ILE A 903 -6.35 -14.60 -30.08
C ILE A 903 -5.68 -13.33 -29.56
N GLU A 904 -6.40 -12.55 -28.76
CA GLU A 904 -5.89 -11.30 -28.20
C GLU A 904 -4.67 -11.55 -27.28
N LYS A 905 -4.80 -12.46 -26.31
CA LYS A 905 -3.77 -12.71 -25.29
C LYS A 905 -2.51 -13.38 -25.85
N LYS A 906 -2.65 -14.30 -26.81
CA LYS A 906 -1.50 -14.95 -27.44
C LYS A 906 -0.93 -14.16 -28.63
N SER A 907 -1.59 -13.08 -29.06
CA SER A 907 -1.18 -12.29 -30.23
C SER A 907 -0.92 -13.17 -31.46
N VAL A 908 -1.72 -14.22 -31.62
CA VAL A 908 -1.66 -15.14 -32.76
C VAL A 908 -2.39 -14.54 -33.95
N ASN A 909 -1.84 -14.72 -35.14
CA ASN A 909 -2.47 -14.23 -36.37
C ASN A 909 -3.72 -15.06 -36.67
N ARG A 910 -4.79 -14.35 -37.02
CA ARG A 910 -6.00 -14.92 -37.64
C ARG A 910 -6.21 -14.28 -39.01
N GLU A 911 -6.97 -14.97 -39.86
CA GLU A 911 -7.53 -14.35 -41.05
C GLU A 911 -9.04 -14.19 -40.91
N LEU A 912 -9.55 -13.02 -41.32
CA LEU A 912 -10.97 -12.73 -41.34
C LEU A 912 -11.51 -12.84 -42.76
N PHE A 913 -12.57 -13.63 -42.91
CA PHE A 913 -13.20 -13.85 -44.19
C PHE A 913 -14.65 -13.38 -44.17
N LYS A 914 -14.98 -12.54 -45.15
CA LYS A 914 -16.34 -12.10 -45.42
C LYS A 914 -17.01 -13.07 -46.40
N ILE A 915 -18.20 -13.50 -46.02
CA ILE A 915 -19.07 -14.37 -46.81
C ILE A 915 -20.41 -13.68 -47.02
N GLN A 916 -20.87 -13.62 -48.28
CA GLN A 916 -22.18 -13.08 -48.62
C GLN A 916 -23.28 -14.11 -48.32
N SER A 917 -24.12 -13.82 -47.32
CA SER A 917 -25.22 -14.72 -46.95
C SER A 917 -26.34 -14.71 -48.00
N ILE A 918 -27.06 -15.83 -48.11
CA ILE A 918 -28.34 -15.93 -48.84
C ILE A 918 -29.37 -14.94 -48.26
N ASP A 919 -29.30 -14.66 -46.96
CA ASP A 919 -30.25 -13.86 -46.19
C ASP A 919 -29.92 -12.35 -46.12
N GLN A 920 -29.05 -11.85 -47.01
CA GLN A 920 -28.62 -10.43 -47.16
C GLN A 920 -27.75 -9.81 -46.04
N GLU A 921 -27.42 -10.53 -44.97
CA GLU A 921 -26.38 -10.10 -44.01
C GLU A 921 -25.00 -10.66 -44.36
N ASP A 922 -23.98 -9.79 -44.38
CA ASP A 922 -22.60 -10.23 -44.55
C ASP A 922 -22.10 -10.96 -43.29
N MET A 923 -21.63 -12.19 -43.44
CA MET A 923 -21.06 -12.99 -42.36
C MET A 923 -19.54 -12.85 -42.31
N VAL A 924 -18.96 -12.74 -41.11
CA VAL A 924 -17.51 -12.74 -40.92
C VAL A 924 -17.10 -14.01 -40.18
N LEU A 925 -16.18 -14.77 -40.78
CA LEU A 925 -15.55 -15.93 -40.16
C LEU A 925 -14.11 -15.59 -39.78
N SER A 926 -13.75 -15.93 -38.54
CA SER A 926 -12.37 -15.89 -38.07
C SER A 926 -11.75 -17.27 -38.20
N VAL A 927 -10.51 -17.31 -38.70
CA VAL A 927 -9.80 -18.55 -38.99
C VAL A 927 -8.41 -18.52 -38.36
N TYR A 928 -8.13 -19.53 -37.54
CA TYR A 928 -6.86 -19.75 -36.87
C TYR A 928 -6.24 -21.09 -37.31
N ASP A 929 -4.98 -21.03 -37.74
CA ASP A 929 -4.13 -22.20 -38.04
C ASP A 929 -2.95 -22.19 -37.06
N PRO A 930 -2.81 -23.21 -36.19
CA PRO A 930 -1.72 -23.31 -35.21
C PRO A 930 -0.30 -23.21 -35.81
N GLY A 931 -0.12 -23.43 -37.12
CA GLY A 931 1.18 -23.54 -37.78
C GLY A 931 1.81 -22.27 -38.40
N TYR A 932 1.30 -21.04 -38.22
CA TYR A 932 1.82 -19.85 -38.94
C TYR A 932 1.77 -18.52 -38.17
N ASN A 933 2.89 -17.78 -38.01
CA ASN A 933 2.91 -16.41 -37.46
C ASN A 933 4.08 -15.51 -37.96
N LEU A 934 3.79 -14.25 -38.36
CA LEU A 934 4.51 -12.98 -38.03
C LEU A 934 4.04 -11.70 -38.82
N LYS A 935 3.67 -10.63 -38.06
CA LYS A 935 3.85 -9.14 -38.21
C LYS A 935 2.89 -8.18 -39.03
N LYS A 936 2.75 -6.96 -38.44
CA LYS A 936 1.75 -5.83 -38.47
C LYS A 936 1.81 -4.78 -39.64
N GLU A 937 0.71 -4.03 -39.91
CA GLU A 937 0.54 -2.52 -39.85
C GLU A 937 -0.68 -1.84 -40.59
N GLN A 938 -1.36 -0.90 -39.87
CA GLN A 938 -2.01 0.45 -40.12
C GLN A 938 -3.08 0.86 -41.22
N ASN A 939 -4.15 1.57 -40.73
CA ASN A 939 -4.96 2.77 -41.21
C ASN A 939 -5.78 2.75 -42.56
N THR A 940 -6.90 3.47 -42.87
CA THR A 940 -7.77 4.57 -42.31
C THR A 940 -9.09 4.73 -43.15
N ASP A 941 -10.18 5.18 -42.50
CA ASP A 941 -11.42 5.95 -42.86
C ASP A 941 -12.06 6.09 -44.26
N THR A 942 -13.42 6.11 -44.33
CA THR A 942 -14.27 7.25 -44.83
C THR A 942 -15.80 7.05 -44.63
N GLU A 943 -16.52 8.16 -44.39
CA GLU A 943 -17.96 8.37 -44.10
C GLU A 943 -18.84 8.70 -45.34
N GLU A 944 -20.18 8.59 -45.22
CA GLU A 944 -21.20 9.40 -45.96
C GLU A 944 -22.45 9.70 -45.08
N GLN A 945 -23.14 10.83 -45.36
CA GLN A 945 -24.13 11.57 -44.52
C GLN A 945 -25.63 11.34 -44.88
N ASN A 946 -26.55 11.46 -43.89
CA ASN A 946 -28.03 11.48 -44.08
C ASN A 946 -28.74 12.73 -43.47
N ASP A 947 -29.95 13.03 -43.99
CA ASP A 947 -30.84 14.20 -43.77
C ASP A 947 -31.65 14.18 -42.43
N LEU A 948 -31.90 15.33 -41.79
CA LEU A 948 -32.44 15.47 -40.41
C LEU A 948 -33.80 14.80 -40.17
N ARG A 949 -34.63 14.67 -41.21
CA ARG A 949 -35.91 13.98 -41.09
C ARG A 949 -35.72 12.48 -40.82
N GLU A 950 -34.72 11.86 -41.45
CA GLU A 950 -34.35 10.47 -41.17
C GLU A 950 -33.70 10.34 -39.79
N ILE A 951 -32.90 11.33 -39.37
CA ILE A 951 -32.25 11.35 -38.04
C ILE A 951 -33.30 11.30 -36.92
N LEU A 952 -34.36 12.12 -37.00
CA LEU A 952 -35.44 12.13 -36.02
C LEU A 952 -36.29 10.85 -36.07
N LEU A 953 -36.58 10.32 -37.26
CA LEU A 953 -37.32 9.05 -37.41
C LEU A 953 -36.53 7.85 -36.86
N MET A 954 -35.21 7.81 -37.09
CA MET A 954 -34.33 6.79 -36.53
C MET A 954 -34.23 6.91 -35.01
N ALA A 955 -34.11 8.14 -34.49
CA ALA A 955 -34.09 8.39 -33.04
C ALA A 955 -35.40 7.97 -32.37
N ILE A 956 -36.56 8.21 -33.00
CA ILE A 956 -37.88 7.78 -32.50
C ILE A 956 -38.02 6.25 -32.53
N LYS A 957 -37.62 5.59 -33.63
CA LYS A 957 -37.66 4.11 -33.74
C LYS A 957 -36.74 3.41 -32.73
N GLN A 958 -35.61 4.03 -32.40
CA GLN A 958 -34.60 3.50 -31.47
C GLN A 958 -34.75 4.05 -30.05
N GLU A 959 -35.81 4.83 -29.76
CA GLU A 959 -36.11 5.45 -28.46
C GLU A 959 -34.92 6.22 -27.84
N LYS A 960 -34.13 6.90 -28.67
CA LYS A 960 -32.92 7.63 -28.25
C LYS A 960 -33.25 8.89 -27.46
N TYR A 961 -32.35 9.27 -26.54
CA TYR A 961 -32.45 10.50 -25.74
C TYR A 961 -31.62 11.68 -26.29
N TYR A 962 -30.97 11.50 -27.44
CA TYR A 962 -30.19 12.53 -28.12
C TYR A 962 -30.22 12.36 -29.64
N ILE A 963 -29.83 13.40 -30.37
CA ILE A 963 -29.59 13.38 -31.82
C ILE A 963 -28.24 14.00 -32.16
N VAL A 964 -27.66 13.59 -33.29
CA VAL A 964 -26.45 14.17 -33.87
C VAL A 964 -26.84 14.84 -35.17
N VAL A 965 -26.42 16.09 -35.39
CA VAL A 965 -26.84 16.88 -36.56
C VAL A 965 -25.67 17.39 -37.39
N GLY A 966 -25.86 17.51 -38.71
CA GLY A 966 -24.88 18.04 -39.66
C GLY A 966 -24.67 19.56 -39.57
N LYS A 967 -23.67 20.09 -40.29
CA LYS A 967 -23.30 21.53 -40.24
C LYS A 967 -24.40 22.45 -40.80
N GLU A 968 -25.30 21.97 -41.64
CA GLU A 968 -26.40 22.77 -42.20
C GLU A 968 -27.47 23.23 -41.18
N TYR A 969 -27.50 22.66 -39.97
CA TYR A 969 -28.47 23.02 -38.91
C TYR A 969 -27.97 24.05 -37.90
N ASP A 970 -26.77 24.59 -38.11
CA ASP A 970 -26.17 25.62 -37.25
C ASP A 970 -27.03 26.88 -37.14
N ARG A 971 -27.80 27.24 -38.18
CA ARG A 971 -28.70 28.40 -38.12
C ARG A 971 -29.95 28.19 -37.24
N LYS A 972 -30.30 26.94 -36.91
CA LYS A 972 -31.52 26.59 -36.14
C LYS A 972 -31.25 26.12 -34.72
N PHE A 973 -30.21 25.31 -34.48
CA PHE A 973 -30.02 24.62 -33.19
C PHE A 973 -28.64 24.83 -32.55
N SER A 974 -27.87 25.83 -32.99
CA SER A 974 -26.48 26.04 -32.51
C SER A 974 -26.34 26.22 -31.00
N GLU A 975 -27.37 26.72 -30.31
CA GLU A 975 -27.33 26.96 -28.88
C GLU A 975 -27.64 25.70 -28.06
N LEU A 976 -28.06 24.61 -28.72
CA LEU A 976 -28.40 23.35 -28.06
C LEU A 976 -27.26 22.31 -28.04
N TYR A 977 -26.11 22.62 -28.67
CA TYR A 977 -24.98 21.70 -28.72
C TYR A 977 -24.29 21.58 -27.38
N VAL A 978 -24.08 20.35 -26.91
CA VAL A 978 -23.44 20.04 -25.61
C VAL A 978 -22.04 19.45 -25.80
N ARG A 979 -21.10 19.82 -24.91
CA ARG A 979 -19.73 19.26 -24.87
C ARG A 979 -19.54 18.17 -23.83
N LYS A 980 -20.56 17.91 -23.00
CA LYS A 980 -20.50 16.92 -21.91
C LYS A 980 -21.89 16.33 -21.70
N ALA A 981 -22.00 15.01 -21.56
CA ALA A 981 -23.25 14.32 -21.25
C ALA A 981 -23.42 14.15 -19.72
N PRO A 982 -24.64 14.20 -19.18
CA PRO A 982 -24.86 14.12 -17.73
C PRO A 982 -24.59 12.74 -17.13
N LEU A 983 -24.98 11.65 -17.82
CA LEU A 983 -24.83 10.24 -17.41
C LEU A 983 -24.92 9.33 -18.67
N ASN A 984 -24.21 8.19 -18.64
CA ASN A 984 -24.00 7.13 -19.68
C ASN A 984 -22.78 7.23 -20.61
N ASN A 985 -22.21 6.04 -20.88
CA ASN A 985 -20.93 5.75 -21.56
C ASN A 985 -20.97 5.90 -23.09
N ASP A 986 -22.15 6.18 -23.66
CA ASP A 986 -22.42 6.07 -25.08
C ASP A 986 -21.95 7.33 -25.86
N LEU A 987 -21.68 8.42 -25.14
CA LEU A 987 -21.23 9.71 -25.66
C LEU A 987 -19.93 10.13 -24.95
N THR A 988 -18.79 9.60 -25.41
CA THR A 988 -17.46 9.95 -24.88
C THR A 988 -17.13 11.43 -25.10
N GLU A 989 -16.24 12.00 -24.28
CA GLU A 989 -15.80 13.40 -24.47
C GLU A 989 -15.18 13.62 -25.87
N GLU A 990 -14.43 12.64 -26.38
CA GLU A 990 -13.87 12.66 -27.75
C GLU A 990 -14.95 12.61 -28.84
N TYR A 991 -16.05 11.87 -28.63
CA TYR A 991 -17.19 11.86 -29.57
C TYR A 991 -17.92 13.20 -29.58
N LEU A 992 -18.11 13.81 -28.40
CA LEU A 992 -18.78 15.12 -28.24
C LEU A 992 -17.94 16.30 -28.74
N GLU A 993 -16.61 16.18 -28.80
CA GLU A 993 -15.74 17.17 -29.44
C GLU A 993 -15.81 17.10 -30.97
N ASN A 994 -16.00 15.89 -31.51
CA ASN A 994 -16.02 15.63 -32.96
C ASN A 994 -17.42 15.69 -33.60
N HIS A 995 -18.50 15.60 -32.80
CA HIS A 995 -19.88 15.55 -33.29
C HIS A 995 -20.78 16.61 -32.62
N LYS A 996 -21.73 17.17 -33.39
CA LYS A 996 -22.69 18.17 -32.90
C LYS A 996 -23.91 17.50 -32.30
N VAL A 997 -23.85 17.27 -30.99
CA VAL A 997 -24.87 16.50 -30.26
C VAL A 997 -25.87 17.42 -29.57
N ILE A 998 -27.16 17.14 -29.74
CA ILE A 998 -28.28 17.78 -29.04
C ILE A 998 -28.97 16.74 -28.17
N LEU A 999 -29.07 16.99 -26.86
CA LEU A 999 -29.84 16.16 -25.93
C LEU A 999 -31.31 16.55 -25.96
N PHE A 1000 -32.23 15.59 -25.97
CA PHE A 1000 -33.66 15.90 -25.84
C PHE A 1000 -33.98 16.45 -24.45
N PRO A 1001 -34.94 17.39 -24.32
CA PRO A 1001 -35.28 18.01 -23.04
C PRO A 1001 -36.28 17.18 -22.22
N PHE A 1002 -36.35 15.87 -22.48
CA PHE A 1002 -37.22 14.91 -21.82
C PHE A 1002 -36.54 13.53 -21.84
N ASN A 1003 -36.93 12.66 -20.91
CA ASN A 1003 -36.36 11.33 -20.76
C ASN A 1003 -37.04 10.31 -21.70
N VAL A 1004 -36.43 9.12 -21.87
CA VAL A 1004 -36.89 8.05 -22.78
C VAL A 1004 -38.28 7.51 -22.42
N ASP A 1005 -38.72 7.67 -21.18
CA ASP A 1005 -40.07 7.33 -20.72
C ASP A 1005 -41.18 8.04 -21.51
N ILE A 1006 -40.89 9.18 -22.15
CA ILE A 1006 -41.83 9.86 -23.04
C ILE A 1006 -42.33 8.96 -24.19
N TYR A 1007 -41.50 8.07 -24.73
CA TYR A 1007 -41.90 7.20 -25.84
C TYR A 1007 -42.97 6.20 -25.39
N GLY A 1008 -42.87 5.70 -24.16
CA GLY A 1008 -43.89 4.84 -23.55
C GLY A 1008 -45.21 5.57 -23.27
N VAL A 1009 -45.13 6.84 -22.86
CA VAL A 1009 -46.30 7.70 -22.62
C VAL A 1009 -46.97 8.11 -23.94
N MET A 1010 -46.20 8.50 -24.95
CA MET A 1010 -46.69 8.84 -26.28
C MET A 1010 -47.32 7.62 -26.97
N LYS A 1011 -46.75 6.42 -26.83
CA LYS A 1011 -47.42 5.19 -27.28
C LYS A 1011 -48.84 5.10 -26.68
N LYS A 1012 -49.02 5.31 -25.37
CA LYS A 1012 -50.34 5.27 -24.74
C LYS A 1012 -51.31 6.34 -25.25
N TRP A 1013 -50.84 7.56 -25.54
CA TRP A 1013 -51.69 8.64 -26.07
C TRP A 1013 -52.08 8.45 -27.54
N PHE A 1014 -51.26 7.74 -28.32
CA PHE A 1014 -51.46 7.53 -29.76
C PHE A 1014 -51.93 6.09 -30.11
N ILE A 1015 -52.01 5.15 -29.15
CA ILE A 1015 -52.63 3.82 -29.30
C ILE A 1015 -54.17 3.95 -29.28
N LYS A 1016 -54.74 4.30 -30.43
CA LYS A 1016 -56.09 3.89 -30.90
C LYS A 1016 -56.31 4.53 -32.28
N ILE A 1017 -55.86 3.84 -33.33
CA ILE A 1017 -56.27 4.14 -34.70
C ILE A 1017 -56.98 2.89 -35.20
N ASN A 1018 -58.29 2.79 -34.91
CA ASN A 1018 -59.24 1.93 -35.62
C ASN A 1018 -60.70 2.15 -35.19
N ILE A 1019 -61.13 3.42 -35.07
CA ILE A 1019 -62.57 3.75 -35.03
C ILE A 1019 -62.78 5.04 -35.86
N PRO A 1020 -63.68 5.04 -36.86
CA PRO A 1020 -64.02 6.23 -37.62
C PRO A 1020 -65.04 7.04 -36.84
N ASP A 1021 -64.66 8.17 -36.23
CA ASP A 1021 -65.63 9.19 -35.84
C ASP A 1021 -65.00 10.60 -35.72
N ILE A 1022 -65.48 11.47 -36.61
CA ILE A 1022 -65.97 12.85 -36.41
C ILE A 1022 -65.54 13.55 -35.10
N ASP A 1023 -64.25 13.86 -34.95
CA ASP A 1023 -63.74 15.20 -34.53
C ASP A 1023 -62.20 15.17 -34.59
N THR A 1024 -61.64 15.30 -35.81
CA THR A 1024 -60.20 15.14 -36.03
C THR A 1024 -59.36 16.34 -35.60
N GLU A 1025 -59.94 17.54 -35.49
CA GLU A 1025 -59.22 18.73 -35.03
C GLU A 1025 -59.15 18.82 -33.49
N ASN A 1026 -60.26 18.60 -32.77
CA ASN A 1026 -60.28 18.71 -31.30
C ASN A 1026 -59.42 17.64 -30.60
N ASN A 1027 -59.44 16.39 -31.08
CA ASN A 1027 -58.61 15.30 -30.53
C ASN A 1027 -57.11 15.46 -30.85
N GLY A 1028 -56.77 16.14 -31.96
CA GLY A 1028 -55.38 16.47 -32.30
C GLY A 1028 -54.81 17.54 -31.37
N ILE A 1029 -55.62 18.56 -31.08
CA ILE A 1029 -55.29 19.67 -30.16
C ILE A 1029 -55.10 19.14 -28.73
N GLU A 1030 -55.98 18.26 -28.24
CA GLU A 1030 -55.88 17.71 -26.89
C GLU A 1030 -54.61 16.82 -26.70
N ARG A 1031 -54.20 16.06 -27.72
CA ARG A 1031 -52.98 15.24 -27.68
C ARG A 1031 -51.70 16.07 -27.73
N GLU A 1032 -51.67 17.12 -28.56
CA GLU A 1032 -50.56 18.06 -28.60
C GLU A 1032 -50.44 18.83 -27.28
N GLN A 1033 -51.57 19.20 -26.67
CA GLN A 1033 -51.59 19.88 -25.37
C GLN A 1033 -51.09 18.97 -24.24
N ASN A 1034 -51.50 17.69 -24.21
CA ASN A 1034 -50.98 16.70 -23.27
C ASN A 1034 -49.46 16.47 -23.41
N PHE A 1035 -48.92 16.49 -24.64
CA PHE A 1035 -47.48 16.42 -24.87
C PHE A 1035 -46.75 17.64 -24.31
N TRP A 1036 -47.23 18.85 -24.59
CA TRP A 1036 -46.62 20.08 -24.06
C TRP A 1036 -46.71 20.19 -22.54
N ASP A 1037 -47.82 19.78 -21.93
CA ASP A 1037 -47.99 19.77 -20.49
C ASP A 1037 -47.05 18.77 -19.81
N TYR A 1038 -46.81 17.61 -20.43
CA TYR A 1038 -45.83 16.64 -19.92
C TYR A 1038 -44.40 17.14 -20.08
N VAL A 1039 -44.02 17.65 -21.25
CA VAL A 1039 -42.66 18.14 -21.51
C VAL A 1039 -42.31 19.34 -20.64
N LEU A 1040 -43.21 20.32 -20.50
CA LEU A 1040 -42.92 21.55 -19.75
C LEU A 1040 -42.99 21.39 -18.22
N ASN A 1041 -43.74 20.41 -17.70
CA ASN A 1041 -43.81 20.13 -16.26
C ASN A 1041 -42.86 19.01 -15.81
N ASN A 1042 -42.16 18.33 -16.72
CA ASN A 1042 -41.18 17.31 -16.38
C ASN A 1042 -39.87 17.96 -15.85
N PRO A 1043 -39.36 17.55 -14.68
CA PRO A 1043 -38.09 18.07 -14.16
C PRO A 1043 -36.89 17.86 -15.10
N ALA A 1044 -36.98 16.95 -16.07
CA ALA A 1044 -36.00 16.76 -17.14
C ALA A 1044 -35.83 18.01 -18.03
N TRP A 1045 -36.89 18.78 -18.27
CA TRP A 1045 -36.84 19.99 -19.10
C TRP A 1045 -35.95 21.07 -18.49
N GLU A 1046 -36.20 21.40 -17.22
CA GLU A 1046 -35.41 22.41 -16.50
C GLU A 1046 -33.96 21.93 -16.31
N ARG A 1047 -33.74 20.63 -16.08
CA ARG A 1047 -32.41 20.04 -15.99
C ARG A 1047 -31.67 20.07 -17.32
N ALA A 1048 -32.32 19.80 -18.45
CA ALA A 1048 -31.73 19.86 -19.78
C ALA A 1048 -31.37 21.31 -20.16
N VAL A 1049 -32.25 22.28 -19.88
CA VAL A 1049 -31.95 23.71 -20.11
C VAL A 1049 -30.77 24.16 -19.25
N GLN A 1050 -30.72 23.81 -17.96
CA GLN A 1050 -29.60 24.17 -17.08
C GLN A 1050 -28.30 23.45 -17.44
N TRP A 1051 -28.37 22.21 -17.89
CA TRP A 1051 -27.22 21.44 -18.35
C TRP A 1051 -26.61 22.03 -19.62
N THR A 1052 -27.44 22.31 -20.63
CA THR A 1052 -27.04 22.94 -21.89
C THR A 1052 -26.50 24.36 -21.67
N MET A 1053 -27.02 25.09 -20.68
CA MET A 1053 -26.44 26.38 -20.27
C MET A 1053 -25.03 26.27 -19.65
N ARG A 1054 -24.75 25.20 -18.89
CA ARG A 1054 -23.46 25.01 -18.20
C ARG A 1054 -22.39 24.36 -19.10
N HIS A 1055 -22.82 23.47 -19.99
CA HIS A 1055 -21.94 22.62 -20.81
C HIS A 1055 -22.12 22.82 -22.32
N GLY A 1056 -22.80 23.90 -22.74
CA GLY A 1056 -23.01 24.25 -24.14
C GLY A 1056 -21.74 24.74 -24.85
N VAL A 1057 -21.70 24.56 -26.18
CA VAL A 1057 -20.52 24.87 -27.02
C VAL A 1057 -20.20 26.38 -27.08
N ASN A 1058 -21.20 27.25 -26.98
CA ASN A 1058 -21.05 28.72 -27.01
C ASN A 1058 -21.18 29.30 -25.60
N LYS A 1059 -20.08 29.58 -24.89
CA LYS A 1059 -20.14 30.24 -23.56
C LYS A 1059 -20.10 31.76 -23.69
N LYS A 1060 -21.24 32.44 -23.58
CA LYS A 1060 -21.30 33.87 -23.21
C LYS A 1060 -22.48 34.15 -22.25
N SER A 1061 -22.13 34.66 -21.06
CA SER A 1061 -22.93 35.19 -19.94
C SER A 1061 -24.46 35.27 -20.07
N PHE A 1062 -25.18 34.75 -19.06
CA PHE A 1062 -26.57 35.02 -18.56
C PHE A 1062 -27.76 35.37 -19.50
N GLN A 1063 -27.57 35.73 -20.77
CA GLN A 1063 -28.62 36.02 -21.75
C GLN A 1063 -29.09 34.78 -22.56
N GLN A 1064 -28.52 33.59 -22.32
CA GLN A 1064 -28.76 32.40 -23.16
C GLN A 1064 -30.02 31.57 -22.85
N ARG A 1065 -30.63 31.69 -21.65
CA ARG A 1065 -31.76 30.82 -21.28
C ARG A 1065 -32.94 30.97 -22.23
N GLY A 1066 -33.24 32.20 -22.68
CA GLY A 1066 -34.33 32.48 -23.61
C GLY A 1066 -34.13 31.84 -24.99
N ALA A 1067 -32.91 31.93 -25.54
CA ALA A 1067 -32.55 31.35 -26.83
C ALA A 1067 -32.56 29.80 -26.79
N ILE A 1068 -31.99 29.21 -25.74
CA ILE A 1068 -31.98 27.75 -25.53
C ILE A 1068 -33.41 27.22 -25.38
N THR A 1069 -34.23 27.89 -24.58
CA THR A 1069 -35.65 27.48 -24.38
C THR A 1069 -36.44 27.57 -25.70
N GLN A 1070 -36.18 28.59 -26.53
CA GLN A 1070 -36.85 28.75 -27.81
C GLN A 1070 -36.44 27.67 -28.82
N GLN A 1071 -35.13 27.37 -28.93
CA GLN A 1071 -34.65 26.31 -29.82
C GLN A 1071 -35.11 24.92 -29.35
N TYR A 1072 -35.19 24.66 -28.04
CA TYR A 1072 -35.77 23.42 -27.52
C TYR A 1072 -37.25 23.28 -27.87
N LYS A 1073 -38.03 24.37 -27.82
CA LYS A 1073 -39.43 24.35 -28.27
C LYS A 1073 -39.56 24.05 -29.76
N GLU A 1074 -38.67 24.58 -30.60
CA GLU A 1074 -38.66 24.26 -32.03
C GLU A 1074 -38.29 22.78 -32.28
N LEU A 1075 -37.30 22.26 -31.56
CA LEU A 1075 -36.92 20.84 -31.64
C LEU A 1075 -38.06 19.91 -31.22
N CYS A 1076 -38.77 20.22 -30.13
CA CYS A 1076 -39.92 19.43 -29.67
C CYS A 1076 -41.10 19.46 -30.65
N LYS A 1077 -41.31 20.58 -31.37
CA LYS A 1077 -42.32 20.66 -32.44
C LYS A 1077 -41.99 19.74 -33.62
N GLU A 1078 -40.73 19.75 -34.07
CA GLU A 1078 -40.27 18.87 -35.15
C GLU A 1078 -40.31 17.40 -34.72
N PHE A 1079 -39.95 17.10 -33.47
CA PHE A 1079 -40.07 15.76 -32.87
C PHE A 1079 -41.52 15.26 -32.82
N LEU A 1080 -42.46 16.08 -32.35
CA LEU A 1080 -43.88 15.73 -32.29
C LEU A 1080 -44.45 15.48 -33.69
N LYS A 1081 -44.07 16.32 -34.67
CA LYS A 1081 -44.48 16.16 -36.07
C LYS A 1081 -43.93 14.87 -36.69
N ALA A 1082 -42.65 14.55 -36.45
CA ALA A 1082 -42.03 13.30 -36.91
C ALA A 1082 -42.66 12.07 -36.26
N TYR A 1083 -43.05 12.17 -34.97
CA TYR A 1083 -43.72 11.08 -34.25
C TYR A 1083 -45.14 10.85 -34.79
N ILE A 1084 -45.93 11.90 -35.03
CA ILE A 1084 -47.28 11.81 -35.61
C ILE A 1084 -47.22 11.19 -37.01
N ASP A 1085 -46.23 11.58 -37.83
CA ASP A 1085 -46.02 11.00 -39.16
C ASP A 1085 -45.58 9.52 -39.08
N CYS A 1086 -44.88 9.09 -38.02
CA CYS A 1086 -44.51 7.69 -37.79
C CYS A 1086 -45.69 6.82 -37.28
N CYS A 1087 -46.72 7.44 -36.69
CA CYS A 1087 -47.93 6.76 -36.22
C CYS A 1087 -49.06 6.71 -37.26
N LYS A 1088 -48.97 7.50 -38.35
CA LYS A 1088 -49.79 7.33 -39.56
C LYS A 1088 -49.25 6.17 -40.39
#